data_AF-A0A7S2R592-F1
#
_entry.id   AF-A0A7S2R592-F1
#
_cell.length_a   1.000
_cell.length_b   1.000
_cell.length_c   1.000
_cell.angle_alpha   90.00
_cell.angle_beta   90.00
_cell.angle_gamma   90.00
#
_symmetry.space_group_name_H-M   'P 1'
#
loop_
_entity.id
_entity.type
_entity.pdbx_description
1 polymer ?
#
loop_
_entity_poly.entity_id
_entity_poly.type
_entity_poly.pdbx_seq_one_letter_code
_entity_poly.pdbx_strand_id
1 'polypeptide(L)'
;NNNGDSGGEDDNLLNERMPMCVGLCVLLAIVYVLSGTGTGQTGSMGHQQGGCPDLASLRNEALNSTPPYILECSEGEDGKSQEVCHLPATTRHAALKQKGATLWMTGCSGAGKTTIATALEDLIVKQYGKHVYRLDGDNLRTGLNRDLSFSAADRAESVRRTGELATLFSDAGVITLVGLISPYSKDRDDVRKRHLDQNIPFYEVFLDVPLDELKKRDPKGVYDKAAKGELLHLTCVDDPYEPPENPEIILPTHNMTLDQSVQILFQRLQKDGILHGAPQIAPAGLPNPDGDVLVDCHVPPNLKKQKTDEAKTLPKVLITDIDLNWLQVIGEGWASPLTGFMREGTLLETLHFNSILSDTFNLTGNLNRLTTPTNFESFSPHTAPDRISMSVPITLSCTSFTKQAIEDSDKNAVALVTQMGQTVAILRNPEIYLNRKEEIVSRMFGVVDPGHPYIKKHIYGGGDYLIGGEVELLDRIKYNDGLDQWRKTAKELLKEFQDKGADTVYAFQTRNPTHAGHAYLMKSAGEDLKQNHGFKKPILWLSPLGGWTKEDDVPLDVRVHQHEEVLNSGTSHPGGLDPETTVMAIWPAPMVYAGPTEVQFHAKSRRSAGASYFVVGRDPAGMKGSSEATTYADEDLYDGNHGRYVLQNSPGIGGMKMLSFVKVMYDIRDNDMKVPDEDRMQDFISISGTKMRLLARNGAVPCSDTNIPSDLVEANCIPRGFMVPKGWDGVVDYYKHVDDTEKWIPWSRPRVEPDISPKTKSEGQFGTASFKLMHKEVDSFWHDLPLRPSPQEINVINLVTEIPMYVTAKMEVQKAKLGNVISQDSNSDGSPRYYTYGTPFFNYGFIPQTWEDPSVLSPMGNAGDNDPLDVMEVGSSPLPMGSVTPCRVLGSIELIDDGETDHKIICIALSDPDAERIHSMSDLDFIKKGHTEKLKDWLKRYKTSDGKKENNLAQEEPTSAQEALQIITETHERWRILCGKTGSYTGFLPGANGFFLDSPGCKGD
;
A
#
# COMPACT_ATOMS: atom_id res chain seq x y z
N ASN A 1 -42.72 -37.59 32.11
CA ASN A 1 -42.70 -37.90 33.56
C ASN A 1 -41.60 -37.10 34.26
N ASN A 2 -41.99 -35.91 34.70
CA ASN A 2 -41.63 -35.10 35.89
C ASN A 2 -40.27 -35.17 36.62
N ASN A 3 -39.79 -33.93 36.86
CA ASN A 3 -39.04 -33.34 37.99
C ASN A 3 -37.50 -33.34 37.89
N GLY A 4 -36.77 -32.23 37.98
CA GLY A 4 -37.12 -30.89 38.50
C GLY A 4 -36.23 -29.77 37.96
N ASP A 5 -36.76 -28.57 38.15
CA ASP A 5 -36.42 -27.28 37.53
C ASP A 5 -35.63 -26.44 38.54
N SER A 6 -34.42 -25.98 38.17
CA SER A 6 -33.73 -24.78 38.67
C SER A 6 -32.32 -24.70 38.08
N GLY A 7 -32.04 -23.73 37.20
CA GLY A 7 -30.67 -23.46 36.75
C GLY A 7 -30.55 -22.74 35.41
N GLY A 8 -31.39 -21.76 35.13
CA GLY A 8 -31.23 -20.86 34.00
C GLY A 8 -31.58 -19.46 34.44
N GLU A 9 -30.57 -18.67 34.83
CA GLU A 9 -30.64 -17.19 34.90
C GLU A 9 -29.30 -16.51 35.28
N ASP A 10 -28.28 -17.21 35.80
CA ASP A 10 -27.13 -16.51 36.42
C ASP A 10 -26.02 -15.99 35.48
N ASP A 11 -25.81 -16.56 34.29
CA ASP A 11 -24.68 -16.12 33.42
C ASP A 11 -24.96 -14.80 32.66
N ASN A 12 -26.24 -14.48 32.41
CA ASN A 12 -26.62 -13.18 31.83
C ASN A 12 -26.53 -12.05 32.87
N LEU A 13 -26.84 -12.35 34.14
CA LEU A 13 -26.72 -11.39 35.24
C LEU A 13 -25.27 -11.00 35.52
N LEU A 14 -24.32 -11.93 35.34
CA LEU A 14 -22.89 -11.64 35.50
C LEU A 14 -22.33 -10.75 34.38
N ASN A 15 -22.76 -10.97 33.13
CA ASN A 15 -22.36 -10.16 31.98
C ASN A 15 -23.03 -8.78 31.95
N GLU A 16 -24.29 -8.66 32.36
CA GLU A 16 -24.98 -7.37 32.48
C GLU A 16 -24.50 -6.53 33.68
N ARG A 17 -23.99 -7.17 34.74
CA ARG A 17 -23.49 -6.49 35.95
C ARG A 17 -21.97 -6.30 35.99
N MET A 18 -21.20 -6.90 35.09
CA MET A 18 -19.75 -6.67 35.02
C MET A 18 -19.35 -5.19 34.98
N PRO A 19 -20.02 -4.29 34.21
CA PRO A 19 -19.76 -2.86 34.24
C PRO A 19 -20.03 -2.23 35.62
N MET A 20 -21.06 -2.71 36.32
CA MET A 20 -21.38 -2.29 37.69
C MET A 20 -20.35 -2.81 38.70
N CYS A 21 -19.86 -4.05 38.55
CA CYS A 21 -18.86 -4.66 39.43
C CYS A 21 -17.49 -3.98 39.28
N VAL A 22 -17.08 -3.63 38.05
CA VAL A 22 -15.86 -2.83 37.78
C VAL A 22 -16.01 -1.43 38.37
N GLY A 23 -17.17 -0.78 38.15
CA GLY A 23 -17.47 0.52 38.75
C GLY A 23 -17.43 0.50 40.28
N LEU A 24 -17.95 -0.57 40.90
CA LEU A 24 -17.96 -0.75 42.36
C LEU A 24 -16.56 -1.03 42.93
N CYS A 25 -15.73 -1.82 42.24
CA CYS A 25 -14.35 -2.09 42.68
C CYS A 25 -13.47 -0.84 42.61
N VAL A 26 -13.64 -0.02 41.56
CA VAL A 26 -12.97 1.29 41.44
C VAL A 26 -13.46 2.24 42.54
N LEU A 27 -14.77 2.30 42.81
CA LEU A 27 -15.32 3.11 43.91
C LEU A 27 -14.82 2.67 45.30
N LEU A 28 -14.71 1.36 45.55
CA LEU A 28 -14.21 0.82 46.82
C LEU A 28 -12.71 1.09 47.00
N ALA A 29 -11.91 0.98 45.94
CA ALA A 29 -10.49 1.34 45.98
C ALA A 29 -10.29 2.84 46.23
N ILE A 30 -11.11 3.70 45.60
CA ILE A 30 -11.10 5.15 45.82
C ILE A 30 -11.50 5.49 47.26
N VAL A 31 -12.55 4.86 47.80
CA VAL A 31 -12.98 5.08 49.20
C VAL A 31 -11.90 4.59 50.20
N TYR A 32 -11.21 3.49 49.91
CA TYR A 32 -10.12 2.98 50.76
C TYR A 32 -8.90 3.91 50.78
N VAL A 33 -8.49 4.43 49.63
CA VAL A 33 -7.36 5.36 49.52
C VAL A 33 -7.69 6.74 50.13
N LEU A 34 -8.94 7.21 50.00
CA LEU A 34 -9.36 8.52 50.50
C LEU A 34 -9.77 8.54 51.98
N SER A 35 -9.99 7.40 52.62
CA SER A 35 -10.37 7.31 54.05
C SER A 35 -9.18 7.25 55.02
N GLY A 36 -7.95 7.20 54.50
CA GLY A 36 -6.73 7.09 55.31
C GLY A 36 -6.18 8.41 55.85
N THR A 37 -6.86 9.09 56.77
CA THR A 37 -6.18 9.91 57.81
C THR A 37 -6.99 9.99 59.11
N GLY A 38 -6.35 9.65 60.23
CA GLY A 38 -6.97 9.77 61.56
C GLY A 38 -6.13 9.19 62.70
N THR A 39 -5.12 9.95 63.12
CA THR A 39 -4.40 9.76 64.39
C THR A 39 -5.34 9.81 65.60
N GLY A 40 -5.28 8.82 66.49
CA GLY A 40 -5.97 8.84 67.79
C GLY A 40 -5.50 7.73 68.73
N GLN A 41 -4.81 8.09 69.80
CA GLN A 41 -4.32 7.20 70.86
C GLN A 41 -5.45 6.56 71.67
N THR A 42 -5.27 5.29 72.08
CA THR A 42 -5.47 4.80 73.48
C THR A 42 -5.17 3.29 73.58
N GLY A 43 -4.51 2.87 74.66
CA GLY A 43 -4.54 1.48 75.14
C GLY A 43 -3.19 0.76 75.17
N SER A 44 -2.46 0.89 76.28
CA SER A 44 -1.30 0.05 76.60
C SER A 44 -1.72 -1.39 76.94
N MET A 45 -1.22 -2.36 76.20
CA MET A 45 -0.90 -3.69 76.73
C MET A 45 0.40 -4.17 76.08
N GLY A 46 1.38 -4.49 76.92
CA GLY A 46 2.67 -4.98 76.46
C GLY A 46 2.59 -6.45 76.04
N HIS A 47 3.22 -6.78 74.90
CA HIS A 47 4.26 -7.81 74.87
C HIS A 47 4.98 -7.87 73.51
N GLN A 48 6.31 -7.98 73.65
CA GLN A 48 7.31 -8.55 72.73
C GLN A 48 7.70 -7.76 71.47
N GLN A 49 8.98 -7.35 71.49
CA GLN A 49 9.78 -6.96 70.34
C GLN A 49 9.82 -8.11 69.32
N GLY A 50 9.05 -7.99 68.25
CA GLY A 50 9.36 -8.55 66.94
C GLY A 50 9.55 -7.36 66.00
N GLY A 51 10.70 -7.27 65.33
CA GLY A 51 10.96 -6.21 64.36
C GLY A 51 9.84 -6.14 63.33
N CYS A 52 9.38 -4.93 63.01
CA CYS A 52 8.47 -4.71 61.89
C CYS A 52 9.16 -5.30 60.64
N PRO A 53 8.59 -6.32 59.98
CA PRO A 53 9.20 -6.88 58.78
C PRO A 53 9.34 -5.77 57.74
N ASP A 54 10.52 -5.66 57.13
CA ASP A 54 10.69 -4.78 55.99
C ASP A 54 9.78 -5.26 54.86
N LEU A 55 8.69 -4.52 54.63
CA LEU A 55 7.70 -4.81 53.60
C LEU A 55 8.35 -4.95 52.22
N ALA A 56 9.46 -4.26 51.96
CA ALA A 56 10.21 -4.42 50.72
C ALA A 56 10.90 -5.79 50.65
N SER A 57 11.49 -6.27 51.74
CA SER A 57 12.12 -7.60 51.80
C SER A 57 11.09 -8.73 51.65
N LEU A 58 9.93 -8.64 52.33
CA LEU A 58 8.86 -9.63 52.22
C LEU A 58 8.23 -9.63 50.82
N ARG A 59 8.10 -8.46 50.20
CA ARG A 59 7.63 -8.33 48.81
C ARG A 59 8.62 -8.92 47.82
N ASN A 60 9.92 -8.73 48.02
CA ASN A 60 10.96 -9.33 47.18
C ASN A 60 11.03 -10.86 47.32
N GLU A 61 10.85 -11.40 48.53
CA GLU A 61 10.69 -12.85 48.73
C GLU A 61 9.43 -13.39 48.06
N ALA A 62 8.31 -12.67 48.17
CA ALA A 62 7.07 -13.03 47.50
C ALA A 62 7.24 -13.04 45.97
N LEU A 63 7.77 -11.96 45.38
CA LEU A 63 8.07 -11.83 43.94
C LEU A 63 8.96 -12.97 43.40
N ASN A 64 9.97 -13.38 44.16
CA ASN A 64 10.86 -14.49 43.79
C ASN A 64 10.17 -15.86 43.88
N SER A 65 9.06 -15.96 44.62
CA SER A 65 8.24 -17.17 44.77
C SER A 65 6.98 -17.17 43.89
N THR A 66 6.70 -16.06 43.21
CA THR A 66 5.52 -15.85 42.38
C THR A 66 5.65 -16.68 41.08
N PRO A 67 4.66 -17.52 40.73
CA PRO A 67 4.66 -18.26 39.48
C PRO A 67 4.71 -17.33 38.25
N PRO A 68 5.30 -17.75 37.12
CA PRO A 68 5.58 -16.90 35.95
C PRO A 68 4.34 -16.32 35.23
N TYR A 69 3.13 -16.63 35.70
CA TYR A 69 1.85 -16.18 35.14
C TYR A 69 1.10 -15.20 36.06
N ILE A 70 1.69 -14.79 37.18
CA ILE A 70 1.17 -13.70 38.00
C ILE A 70 2.00 -12.44 37.72
N LEU A 71 1.39 -11.45 37.08
CA LEU A 71 2.00 -10.15 36.79
C LEU A 71 1.88 -9.27 38.04
N GLU A 72 2.98 -9.12 38.80
CA GLU A 72 3.08 -8.10 39.85
C GLU A 72 3.88 -6.90 39.35
N CYS A 73 3.45 -5.69 39.73
CA CYS A 73 4.05 -4.45 39.26
C CYS A 73 5.45 -4.27 39.86
N SER A 74 6.47 -4.45 39.03
CA SER A 74 7.85 -4.11 39.32
C SER A 74 8.06 -2.61 39.12
N GLU A 75 8.37 -1.91 40.20
CA GLU A 75 8.96 -0.55 40.28
C GLU A 75 8.36 0.53 39.36
N GLY A 76 7.27 1.16 39.82
CA GLY A 76 6.95 2.54 39.47
C GLY A 76 7.20 3.43 40.68
N GLU A 77 8.23 4.29 40.64
CA GLU A 77 8.33 5.43 41.57
C GLU A 77 7.16 6.40 41.34
N ASP A 78 6.80 7.20 42.35
CA ASP A 78 5.78 8.25 42.23
C ASP A 78 6.02 9.11 40.98
N GLY A 79 5.08 9.05 40.03
CA GLY A 79 5.14 9.82 38.77
C GLY A 79 5.75 9.11 37.56
N LYS A 80 6.09 7.81 37.61
CA LYS A 80 6.48 7.03 36.42
C LYS A 80 5.37 6.09 35.91
N SER A 81 5.44 5.79 34.61
CA SER A 81 4.46 5.02 33.83
C SER A 81 4.19 3.63 34.41
N GLN A 82 2.92 3.34 34.69
CA GLN A 82 2.43 2.01 35.12
C GLN A 82 2.13 1.06 33.93
N GLU A 83 2.65 1.34 32.74
CA GLU A 83 2.36 0.61 31.48
C GLU A 83 2.68 -0.90 31.52
N VAL A 84 3.47 -1.36 32.48
CA VAL A 84 3.78 -2.80 32.66
C VAL A 84 2.60 -3.57 33.29
N CYS A 85 1.71 -2.88 34.03
CA CYS A 85 0.59 -3.49 34.77
C CYS A 85 -0.80 -3.05 34.28
N HIS A 86 -0.89 -1.92 33.60
CA HIS A 86 -2.15 -1.36 33.14
C HIS A 86 -2.17 -1.25 31.63
N LEU A 87 -3.34 -1.50 31.01
CA LEU A 87 -3.54 -1.26 29.58
C LEU A 87 -3.09 0.17 29.25
N PRO A 88 -2.15 0.38 28.30
CA PRO A 88 -1.69 1.72 27.96
C PRO A 88 -2.86 2.63 27.57
N ALA A 89 -2.78 3.91 27.96
CA ALA A 89 -3.84 4.87 27.68
C ALA A 89 -4.13 4.97 26.16
N THR A 90 -3.10 4.87 25.31
CA THR A 90 -3.25 4.85 23.84
C THR A 90 -4.10 3.68 23.36
N THR A 91 -3.84 2.47 23.85
CA THR A 91 -4.63 1.28 23.52
C THR A 91 -6.06 1.38 24.05
N ARG A 92 -6.23 1.84 25.30
CA ARG A 92 -7.56 2.07 25.90
C ARG A 92 -8.36 3.08 25.08
N HIS A 93 -7.76 4.22 24.75
CA HIS A 93 -8.42 5.28 24.02
C HIS A 93 -8.85 4.81 22.63
N ALA A 94 -7.96 4.12 21.92
CA ALA A 94 -8.27 3.53 20.63
C ALA A 94 -9.44 2.54 20.74
N ALA A 95 -9.45 1.71 21.78
CA ALA A 95 -10.53 0.76 22.05
C ALA A 95 -11.89 1.42 22.26
N LEU A 96 -11.92 2.48 23.07
CA LEU A 96 -13.13 3.25 23.34
C LEU A 96 -13.53 4.14 22.15
N LYS A 97 -12.67 4.24 21.13
CA LYS A 97 -12.75 5.23 20.05
C LYS A 97 -12.91 6.65 20.61
N GLN A 98 -12.29 6.95 21.74
CA GLN A 98 -12.28 8.26 22.37
C GLN A 98 -11.10 8.42 23.32
N LYS A 99 -10.63 9.65 23.49
CA LYS A 99 -9.68 10.04 24.54
C LYS A 99 -10.47 10.69 25.66
N GLY A 100 -10.00 10.55 26.89
CA GLY A 100 -10.57 11.34 27.96
C GLY A 100 -10.03 12.77 27.93
N ALA A 101 -10.86 13.69 28.41
CA ALA A 101 -10.56 15.11 28.47
C ALA A 101 -11.47 15.78 29.49
N THR A 102 -11.01 16.88 30.09
CA THR A 102 -11.81 17.63 31.06
C THR A 102 -12.23 18.98 30.48
N LEU A 103 -13.53 19.22 30.39
CA LEU A 103 -14.10 20.55 30.12
C LEU A 103 -14.50 21.18 31.45
N TRP A 104 -13.69 22.12 31.91
CA TRP A 104 -13.89 22.82 33.17
C TRP A 104 -14.69 24.10 32.95
N MET A 105 -16.01 24.04 33.15
CA MET A 105 -16.90 25.18 32.99
C MET A 105 -16.90 26.03 34.26
N THR A 106 -16.44 27.27 34.14
CA THR A 106 -16.36 28.25 35.24
C THR A 106 -17.16 29.52 34.91
N GLY A 107 -17.73 30.15 35.94
CA GLY A 107 -18.54 31.35 35.80
C GLY A 107 -19.49 31.55 36.98
N CYS A 108 -20.08 32.74 37.09
CA CYS A 108 -21.03 33.06 38.15
C CYS A 108 -22.29 32.18 38.12
N SER A 109 -23.05 32.18 39.23
CA SER A 109 -24.34 31.46 39.28
C SER A 109 -25.30 32.01 38.21
N GLY A 110 -26.03 31.15 37.49
CA GLY A 110 -26.93 31.58 36.41
C GLY A 110 -26.27 31.85 35.04
N ALA A 111 -24.95 31.68 34.91
CA ALA A 111 -24.24 31.92 33.64
C ALA A 111 -24.54 30.90 32.54
N GLY A 112 -25.10 29.72 32.87
CA GLY A 112 -25.52 28.70 31.89
C GLY A 112 -24.74 27.38 31.94
N LYS A 113 -23.84 27.17 32.91
CA LYS A 113 -22.96 25.98 33.02
C LYS A 113 -23.74 24.67 32.93
N THR A 114 -24.73 24.49 33.81
CA THR A 114 -25.57 23.28 33.84
C THR A 114 -26.30 23.09 32.52
N THR A 115 -26.90 24.16 31.97
CA THR A 115 -27.65 24.09 30.71
C THR A 115 -26.77 23.63 29.54
N ILE A 116 -25.57 24.20 29.40
CA ILE A 116 -24.64 23.87 28.31
C ILE A 116 -24.04 22.48 28.52
N ALA A 117 -23.61 22.15 29.74
CA ALA A 117 -23.06 20.83 30.04
C ALA A 117 -24.07 19.71 29.78
N THR A 118 -25.33 19.90 30.17
CA THR A 118 -26.41 18.94 29.89
C THR A 118 -26.65 18.77 28.39
N ALA A 119 -26.74 19.87 27.64
CA ALA A 119 -26.98 19.81 26.20
C ALA A 119 -25.78 19.20 25.42
N LEU A 120 -24.55 19.48 25.87
CA LEU A 120 -23.35 18.89 25.29
C LEU A 120 -23.23 17.39 25.61
N GLU A 121 -23.51 16.99 26.86
CA GLU A 121 -23.60 15.58 27.26
C GLU A 121 -24.65 14.85 26.42
N ASP A 122 -25.83 15.44 26.24
CA ASP A 122 -26.91 14.89 25.42
C ASP A 122 -26.46 14.68 23.97
N LEU A 123 -25.84 15.69 23.36
CA LEU A 123 -25.30 15.63 22.01
C LEU A 123 -24.26 14.51 21.87
N ILE A 124 -23.24 14.51 22.71
CA ILE A 124 -22.08 13.61 22.59
C ILE A 124 -22.50 12.16 22.89
N VAL A 125 -23.31 11.94 23.92
CA VAL A 125 -23.75 10.58 24.29
C VAL A 125 -24.78 10.06 23.29
N LYS A 126 -25.87 10.80 23.04
CA LYS A 126 -26.98 10.27 22.24
C LYS A 126 -26.70 10.25 20.76
N GLN A 127 -25.95 11.21 20.23
CA GLN A 127 -25.69 11.28 18.78
C GLN A 127 -24.37 10.62 18.38
N TYR A 128 -23.36 10.61 19.26
CA TYR A 128 -22.02 10.10 18.93
C TYR A 128 -21.60 8.85 19.73
N GLY A 129 -22.42 8.40 20.69
CA GLY A 129 -22.18 7.17 21.46
C GLY A 129 -20.90 7.20 22.29
N LYS A 130 -20.43 8.39 22.69
CA LYS A 130 -19.19 8.56 23.46
C LYS A 130 -19.48 8.57 24.96
N HIS A 131 -18.54 8.09 25.77
CA HIS A 131 -18.68 8.13 27.22
C HIS A 131 -18.31 9.51 27.74
N VAL A 132 -19.33 10.18 28.28
CA VAL A 132 -19.24 11.46 28.96
C VAL A 132 -19.69 11.26 30.40
N TYR A 133 -19.06 11.96 31.33
CA TYR A 133 -19.56 12.02 32.69
C TYR A 133 -19.50 13.44 33.23
N ARG A 134 -20.59 13.90 33.82
CA ARG A 134 -20.73 15.26 34.33
C ARG A 134 -20.50 15.30 35.84
N LEU A 135 -19.55 16.12 36.29
CA LEU A 135 -19.25 16.40 37.69
C LEU A 135 -19.77 17.81 38.04
N ASP A 136 -20.73 17.90 38.94
CA ASP A 136 -21.32 19.17 39.31
C ASP A 136 -21.61 19.26 40.82
N GLY A 137 -22.12 20.42 41.24
CA GLY A 137 -22.47 20.62 42.64
C GLY A 137 -23.56 19.70 43.17
N ASP A 138 -24.37 19.05 42.32
CA ASP A 138 -25.51 18.24 42.75
C ASP A 138 -25.07 16.79 43.06
N ASN A 139 -24.17 16.21 42.25
CA ASN A 139 -23.62 14.88 42.51
C ASN A 139 -22.40 14.88 43.45
N LEU A 140 -21.57 15.93 43.44
CA LEU A 140 -20.39 15.98 44.31
C LEU A 140 -20.75 16.33 45.77
N ARG A 141 -21.65 17.29 46.00
CA ARG A 141 -21.97 17.76 47.37
C ARG A 141 -22.71 16.75 48.22
N THR A 142 -23.45 15.84 47.60
CA THR A 142 -24.18 14.79 48.32
C THR A 142 -23.32 13.55 48.58
N GLY A 143 -22.19 13.42 47.86
CA GLY A 143 -21.26 12.29 47.94
C GLY A 143 -19.86 12.71 48.43
N LEU A 144 -18.93 12.88 47.48
CA LEU A 144 -17.49 13.08 47.74
C LEU A 144 -17.17 14.34 48.56
N ASN A 145 -17.99 15.38 48.45
CA ASN A 145 -17.78 16.68 49.10
C ASN A 145 -18.84 16.97 50.19
N ARG A 146 -19.50 15.94 50.73
CA ARG A 146 -20.57 16.08 51.75
C ARG A 146 -20.08 16.62 53.09
N ASP A 147 -18.78 16.53 53.35
CA ASP A 147 -18.09 17.01 54.55
C ASP A 147 -17.68 18.49 54.46
N LEU A 148 -17.76 19.12 53.28
CA LEU A 148 -17.25 20.47 53.03
C LEU A 148 -18.33 21.55 53.25
N SER A 149 -17.97 22.65 53.91
CA SER A 149 -18.84 23.81 54.11
C SER A 149 -18.67 24.86 52.99
N PHE A 150 -19.04 26.13 53.25
CA PHE A 150 -18.92 27.24 52.30
C PHE A 150 -17.69 28.14 52.54
N SER A 151 -16.80 27.77 53.47
CA SER A 151 -15.57 28.51 53.75
C SER A 151 -14.63 28.55 52.52
N ALA A 152 -13.73 29.53 52.45
CA ALA A 152 -12.78 29.62 51.33
C ALA A 152 -11.88 28.37 51.21
N ALA A 153 -11.43 27.82 52.34
CA ALA A 153 -10.63 26.59 52.37
C ALA A 153 -11.42 25.36 51.87
N ASP A 154 -12.69 25.23 52.28
CA ASP A 154 -13.55 24.13 51.82
C ASP A 154 -13.92 24.27 50.35
N ARG A 155 -14.04 25.50 49.83
CA ARG A 155 -14.24 25.75 48.39
C ARG A 155 -13.01 25.34 47.58
N ALA A 156 -11.81 25.68 48.05
CA ALA A 156 -10.55 25.26 47.43
C ALA A 156 -10.40 23.73 47.45
N GLU A 157 -10.69 23.08 48.59
CA GLU A 157 -10.66 21.62 48.70
C GLU A 157 -11.71 20.94 47.80
N SER A 158 -12.90 21.52 47.67
CA SER A 158 -13.94 21.03 46.75
C SER A 158 -13.47 21.08 45.29
N VAL A 159 -12.79 22.16 44.89
CA VAL A 159 -12.19 22.28 43.55
C VAL A 159 -11.06 21.26 43.37
N ARG A 160 -10.16 21.12 44.35
CA ARG A 160 -9.06 20.15 44.32
C ARG A 160 -9.55 18.70 44.18
N ARG A 161 -10.51 18.27 45.02
CA ARG A 161 -11.11 16.91 44.96
C ARG A 161 -11.77 16.65 43.62
N THR A 162 -12.50 17.64 43.10
CA THR A 162 -13.13 17.53 41.78
C THR A 162 -12.10 17.43 40.67
N GLY A 163 -10.99 18.18 40.77
CA GLY A 163 -9.87 18.12 39.85
C GLY A 163 -9.22 16.75 39.79
N GLU A 164 -8.93 16.14 40.94
CA GLU A 164 -8.39 14.77 41.00
C GLU A 164 -9.36 13.74 40.41
N LEU A 165 -10.65 13.83 40.76
CA LEU A 165 -11.67 12.93 40.22
C LEU A 165 -11.79 13.06 38.70
N ALA A 166 -11.83 14.30 38.19
CA ALA A 166 -11.88 14.56 36.75
C ALA A 166 -10.64 14.00 36.03
N THR A 167 -9.48 14.06 36.67
CA THR A 167 -8.24 13.50 36.12
C THR A 167 -8.35 11.98 35.99
N LEU A 168 -8.89 11.26 36.99
CA LEU A 168 -9.09 9.81 36.93
C LEU A 168 -10.12 9.39 35.87
N PHE A 169 -11.24 10.09 35.76
CA PHE A 169 -12.22 9.83 34.70
C PHE A 169 -11.61 10.03 33.31
N SER A 170 -10.85 11.12 33.14
CA SER A 170 -10.20 11.42 31.87
C SER A 170 -9.06 10.44 31.54
N ASP A 171 -8.29 9.95 32.51
CA ASP A 171 -7.30 8.87 32.28
C ASP A 171 -7.97 7.53 31.87
N ALA A 172 -9.17 7.27 32.40
CA ALA A 172 -9.99 6.13 32.00
C ALA A 172 -10.60 6.28 30.59
N GLY A 173 -10.34 7.39 29.90
CA GLY A 173 -10.85 7.67 28.56
C GLY A 173 -12.22 8.34 28.54
N VAL A 174 -12.73 8.84 29.67
CA VAL A 174 -14.05 9.49 29.76
C VAL A 174 -13.93 11.00 29.48
N ILE A 175 -14.88 11.56 28.74
CA ILE A 175 -14.98 13.02 28.56
C ILE A 175 -15.67 13.59 29.81
N THR A 176 -14.92 14.27 30.66
CA THR A 176 -15.41 14.79 31.94
C THR A 176 -15.90 16.22 31.79
N LEU A 177 -17.19 16.48 32.06
CA LEU A 177 -17.76 17.83 32.06
C LEU A 177 -17.86 18.33 33.51
N VAL A 178 -17.05 19.32 33.88
CA VAL A 178 -17.08 19.88 35.24
C VAL A 178 -17.86 21.19 35.24
N GLY A 179 -18.90 21.28 36.06
CA GLY A 179 -19.75 22.46 36.22
C GLY A 179 -19.65 23.08 37.61
N LEU A 180 -18.59 23.86 37.89
CA LEU A 180 -18.38 24.52 39.18
C LEU A 180 -18.33 26.05 39.03
N ILE A 181 -18.51 26.78 40.14
CA ILE A 181 -18.25 28.23 40.12
C ILE A 181 -16.74 28.48 40.08
N SER A 182 -15.96 27.71 40.84
CA SER A 182 -14.48 27.77 40.89
C SER A 182 -13.91 29.19 40.80
N PRO A 183 -14.19 30.07 41.79
CA PRO A 183 -13.98 31.51 41.64
C PRO A 183 -12.53 31.96 41.59
N TYR A 184 -11.61 31.23 42.22
CA TYR A 184 -10.21 31.64 42.35
C TYR A 184 -9.38 31.08 41.20
N SER A 185 -8.56 31.93 40.57
CA SER A 185 -7.71 31.54 39.43
C SER A 185 -6.72 30.45 39.82
N LYS A 186 -6.06 30.62 40.96
CA LYS A 186 -5.08 29.67 41.50
C LYS A 186 -5.62 28.24 41.57
N ASP A 187 -6.84 28.04 42.09
CA ASP A 187 -7.40 26.69 42.23
C ASP A 187 -7.68 26.05 40.86
N ARG A 188 -8.08 26.84 39.87
CA ARG A 188 -8.29 26.36 38.49
C ARG A 188 -6.95 26.03 37.82
N ASP A 189 -5.93 26.85 38.05
CA ASP A 189 -4.56 26.64 37.54
C ASP A 189 -3.92 25.38 38.14
N ASP A 190 -4.15 25.10 39.42
CA ASP A 190 -3.67 23.87 40.07
C ASP A 190 -4.34 22.62 39.45
N VAL A 191 -5.65 22.66 39.17
CA VAL A 191 -6.34 21.56 38.47
C VAL A 191 -5.85 21.41 37.02
N ARG A 192 -5.67 22.51 36.30
CA ARG A 192 -5.10 22.53 34.95
C ARG A 192 -3.73 21.87 34.95
N LYS A 193 -2.84 22.26 35.86
CA LYS A 193 -1.51 21.67 36.03
C LYS A 193 -1.60 20.16 36.29
N ARG A 194 -2.50 19.73 37.18
CA ARG A 194 -2.70 18.32 37.51
C ARG A 194 -3.03 17.44 36.29
N HIS A 195 -3.84 17.95 35.36
CA HIS A 195 -4.16 17.26 34.11
C HIS A 195 -2.97 17.25 33.15
N LEU A 196 -2.26 18.38 33.03
CA LEU A 196 -1.07 18.50 32.19
C LEU A 196 0.06 17.56 32.64
N ASP A 197 0.25 17.37 33.94
CA ASP A 197 1.25 16.45 34.50
C ASP A 197 1.01 14.99 34.08
N GLN A 198 -0.22 14.62 33.72
CA GLN A 198 -0.59 13.30 33.18
C GLN A 198 -0.84 13.31 31.66
N ASN A 199 -0.52 14.40 30.98
CA ASN A 199 -0.77 14.57 29.55
C ASN A 199 -2.26 14.42 29.15
N ILE A 200 -3.16 14.84 30.03
CA ILE A 200 -4.61 14.81 29.81
C ILE A 200 -5.09 16.18 29.30
N PRO A 201 -5.84 16.25 28.19
CA PRO A 201 -6.41 17.51 27.70
C PRO A 201 -7.35 18.18 28.71
N PHE A 202 -7.12 19.48 28.95
CA PHE A 202 -7.91 20.32 29.85
C PHE A 202 -8.39 21.58 29.14
N TYR A 203 -9.69 21.85 29.19
CA TYR A 203 -10.33 23.00 28.57
C TYR A 203 -11.01 23.85 29.63
N GLU A 204 -10.45 25.02 29.95
CA GLU A 204 -11.15 26.00 30.77
C GLU A 204 -12.17 26.75 29.92
N VAL A 205 -13.45 26.55 30.25
CA VAL A 205 -14.59 27.14 29.55
C VAL A 205 -15.15 28.26 30.41
N PHE A 206 -14.85 29.51 30.04
CA PHE A 206 -15.34 30.68 30.76
C PHE A 206 -16.71 31.11 30.24
N LEU A 207 -17.74 31.01 31.08
CA LEU A 207 -19.07 31.54 30.78
C LEU A 207 -19.15 33.01 31.20
N ASP A 208 -18.83 33.89 30.26
CA ASP A 208 -18.76 35.33 30.46
C ASP A 208 -20.15 35.98 30.33
N VAL A 209 -20.76 36.29 31.48
CA VAL A 209 -22.08 36.90 31.53
C VAL A 209 -22.06 38.07 32.51
N PRO A 210 -22.43 39.28 32.08
CA PRO A 210 -22.53 40.44 32.96
C PRO A 210 -23.48 40.21 34.14
N LEU A 211 -23.14 40.74 35.31
CA LEU A 211 -23.91 40.55 36.55
C LEU A 211 -25.38 40.98 36.41
N ASP A 212 -25.65 42.04 35.66
CA ASP A 212 -27.02 42.52 35.44
C ASP A 212 -27.88 41.50 34.67
N GLU A 213 -27.30 40.77 33.72
CA GLU A 213 -28.00 39.68 33.02
C GLU A 213 -28.19 38.46 33.94
N LEU A 214 -27.22 38.16 34.79
CA LEU A 214 -27.36 37.09 35.79
C LEU A 214 -28.49 37.35 36.78
N LYS A 215 -28.61 38.59 37.25
CA LYS A 215 -29.71 39.04 38.13
C LYS A 215 -31.07 38.95 37.44
N LYS A 216 -31.16 39.26 36.14
CA LYS A 216 -32.40 39.10 35.36
C LYS A 216 -32.79 37.64 35.20
N ARG A 217 -31.82 36.74 35.01
CA ARG A 217 -32.06 35.29 34.84
C ARG A 217 -32.49 34.61 36.14
N ASP A 218 -31.80 34.93 37.24
CA ASP A 218 -31.86 34.35 38.59
C ASP A 218 -32.61 33.00 38.74
N PRO A 219 -32.15 31.92 38.09
CA PRO A 219 -32.92 30.68 37.98
C PRO A 219 -33.09 29.95 39.32
N LYS A 220 -32.28 30.30 40.33
CA LYS A 220 -32.29 29.69 41.66
C LYS A 220 -32.77 30.67 42.75
N GLY A 221 -33.18 31.89 42.38
CA GLY A 221 -33.56 32.95 43.32
C GLY A 221 -32.42 33.38 44.25
N VAL A 222 -31.17 33.13 43.88
CA VAL A 222 -30.00 33.38 44.74
C VAL A 222 -29.61 34.84 44.76
N TYR A 223 -29.81 35.56 43.65
CA TYR A 223 -29.52 36.98 43.56
C TYR A 223 -30.57 37.81 44.29
N ASP A 224 -31.86 37.44 44.19
CA ASP A 224 -32.93 38.07 44.97
C ASP A 224 -32.75 37.86 46.48
N LYS A 225 -32.35 36.64 46.90
CA LYS A 225 -32.03 36.35 48.32
C LYS A 225 -30.80 37.11 48.83
N ALA A 226 -29.74 37.23 48.02
CA ALA A 226 -28.58 38.04 48.37
C ALA A 226 -28.95 39.52 48.49
N ALA A 227 -29.77 40.05 47.58
CA ALA A 227 -30.26 41.42 47.64
C ALA A 227 -31.12 41.72 48.88
N LYS A 228 -31.83 40.72 49.41
CA LYS A 228 -32.61 40.80 50.67
C LYS A 228 -31.78 40.56 51.93
N GLY A 229 -30.49 40.23 51.80
CA GLY A 229 -29.61 39.90 52.93
C GLY A 229 -29.85 38.51 53.55
N GLU A 230 -30.65 37.67 52.88
CA GLU A 230 -30.98 36.31 53.32
C GLU A 230 -29.89 35.29 52.96
N LEU A 231 -28.99 35.65 52.03
CA LEU A 231 -27.85 34.86 51.58
C LEU A 231 -26.59 35.74 51.60
N LEU A 232 -25.62 35.41 52.46
CA LEU A 232 -24.33 36.10 52.54
C LEU A 232 -23.24 35.27 51.82
N HIS A 233 -22.16 35.91 51.39
CA HIS A 233 -21.02 35.27 50.70
C HIS A 233 -21.36 34.68 49.33
N LEU A 234 -22.23 35.33 48.57
CA LEU A 234 -22.54 34.93 47.20
C LEU A 234 -21.41 35.37 46.26
N THR A 235 -20.76 34.40 45.63
CA THR A 235 -19.74 34.65 44.60
C THR A 235 -20.27 35.51 43.46
N CYS A 236 -19.48 36.50 43.03
CA CYS A 236 -19.82 37.55 42.07
C CYS A 236 -20.71 38.69 42.60
N VAL A 237 -21.07 38.68 43.89
CA VAL A 237 -21.75 39.78 44.57
C VAL A 237 -20.96 40.21 45.79
N ASP A 238 -20.89 39.36 46.82
CA ASP A 238 -20.23 39.64 48.10
C ASP A 238 -18.85 38.99 48.20
N ASP A 239 -18.66 37.85 47.52
CA ASP A 239 -17.37 37.16 47.39
C ASP A 239 -16.78 37.38 45.99
N PRO A 240 -15.44 37.52 45.86
CA PRO A 240 -14.79 37.78 44.58
C PRO A 240 -14.91 36.58 43.63
N TYR A 241 -15.01 36.88 42.34
CA TYR A 241 -14.80 35.94 41.24
C TYR A 241 -13.66 36.50 40.39
N GLU A 242 -12.60 35.72 40.20
CA GLU A 242 -11.43 36.07 39.41
C GLU A 242 -11.62 35.47 38.00
N PRO A 243 -11.97 36.28 36.99
CA PRO A 243 -12.16 35.77 35.63
C PRO A 243 -10.89 35.09 35.12
N PRO A 244 -11.00 33.99 34.36
CA PRO A 244 -9.85 33.37 33.73
C PRO A 244 -9.13 34.36 32.79
N GLU A 245 -7.82 34.48 32.92
CA GLU A 245 -7.01 35.35 32.04
C GLU A 245 -6.82 34.73 30.65
N ASN A 246 -6.60 33.41 30.59
CA ASN A 246 -6.30 32.68 29.36
C ASN A 246 -7.16 31.40 29.20
N PRO A 247 -8.51 31.51 29.19
CA PRO A 247 -9.36 30.34 28.99
C PRO A 247 -9.23 29.80 27.56
N GLU A 248 -9.28 28.48 27.39
CA GLU A 248 -9.32 27.86 26.06
C GLU A 248 -10.56 28.26 25.26
N ILE A 249 -11.67 28.52 25.96
CA ILE A 249 -12.97 28.81 25.36
C ILE A 249 -13.71 29.86 26.19
N ILE A 250 -14.18 30.92 25.53
CA ILE A 250 -15.04 31.94 26.13
C ILE A 250 -16.43 31.83 25.50
N LEU A 251 -17.46 31.74 26.34
CA LEU A 251 -18.86 31.64 25.93
C LEU A 251 -19.67 32.82 26.50
N PRO A 252 -19.87 33.90 25.72
CA PRO A 252 -20.76 34.99 26.11
C PRO A 252 -22.23 34.59 25.95
N THR A 253 -22.75 33.76 26.87
CA THR A 253 -24.07 33.09 26.73
C THR A 253 -25.28 34.04 26.73
N HIS A 254 -25.07 35.35 26.91
CA HIS A 254 -26.10 36.37 26.76
C HIS A 254 -26.30 36.84 25.32
N ASN A 255 -25.32 36.57 24.44
CA ASN A 255 -25.35 36.91 23.01
C ASN A 255 -25.39 35.67 22.11
N MET A 256 -25.60 34.49 22.68
CA MET A 256 -25.52 33.22 21.97
C MET A 256 -26.72 32.34 22.30
N THR A 257 -27.13 31.52 21.34
CA THR A 257 -28.08 30.44 21.61
C THR A 257 -27.37 29.27 22.30
N LEU A 258 -28.17 28.36 22.89
CA LEU A 258 -27.65 27.12 23.46
C LEU A 258 -26.90 26.29 22.40
N ASP A 259 -27.51 26.13 21.22
CA ASP A 259 -26.93 25.33 20.13
C ASP A 259 -25.58 25.89 19.66
N GLN A 260 -25.46 27.22 19.52
CA GLN A 260 -24.18 27.85 19.18
C GLN A 260 -23.11 27.57 20.23
N SER A 261 -23.47 27.63 21.52
CA SER A 261 -22.55 27.38 22.63
C SER A 261 -22.09 25.91 22.66
N VAL A 262 -23.02 24.97 22.49
CA VAL A 262 -22.75 23.54 22.43
C VAL A 262 -21.87 23.20 21.22
N GLN A 263 -22.18 23.78 20.05
CA GLN A 263 -21.45 23.50 18.81
C GLN A 263 -19.99 23.95 18.89
N ILE A 264 -19.68 25.06 19.57
CA ILE A 264 -18.30 25.50 19.80
C ILE A 264 -17.52 24.46 20.61
N LEU A 265 -18.11 23.97 21.70
CA LEU A 265 -17.47 22.97 22.56
C LEU A 265 -17.27 21.64 21.81
N PHE A 266 -18.30 21.20 21.08
CA PHE A 266 -18.25 19.99 20.28
C PHE A 266 -17.17 20.06 19.18
N GLN A 267 -17.14 21.16 18.41
CA GLN A 267 -16.12 21.38 17.38
C GLN A 267 -14.72 21.43 17.97
N ARG A 268 -14.56 21.95 19.18
CA ARG A 268 -13.26 21.93 19.87
C ARG A 268 -12.79 20.51 20.18
N LEU A 269 -13.66 19.68 20.76
CA LEU A 269 -13.34 18.27 21.07
C LEU A 269 -13.04 17.45 19.82
N GLN A 270 -13.79 17.70 18.73
CA GLN A 270 -13.56 17.07 17.44
C GLN A 270 -12.19 17.48 16.87
N LYS A 271 -11.89 18.78 16.85
CA LYS A 271 -10.62 19.32 16.34
C LYS A 271 -9.41 18.78 17.09
N ASP A 272 -9.52 18.62 18.39
CA ASP A 272 -8.42 18.14 19.23
C ASP A 272 -8.34 16.60 19.27
N GLY A 273 -9.16 15.91 18.48
CA GLY A 273 -9.10 14.46 18.30
C GLY A 273 -9.59 13.66 19.51
N ILE A 274 -10.36 14.28 20.41
CA ILE A 274 -10.87 13.65 21.64
C ILE A 274 -11.90 12.57 21.29
N LEU A 275 -12.64 12.72 20.21
CA LEU A 275 -13.74 11.81 19.84
C LEU A 275 -13.32 10.57 19.02
N HIS A 276 -12.00 10.36 18.81
CA HIS A 276 -11.49 9.28 17.93
C HIS A 276 -10.70 8.20 18.67
N GLY A 277 -10.00 8.53 19.76
CA GLY A 277 -9.31 7.54 20.59
C GLY A 277 -8.00 6.99 20.04
N ALA A 278 -7.94 6.73 18.74
CA ALA A 278 -6.74 6.28 18.05
C ALA A 278 -5.57 7.28 18.17
N PRO A 279 -4.31 6.79 18.10
CA PRO A 279 -3.15 7.67 17.99
C PRO A 279 -3.28 8.55 16.75
N GLN A 280 -3.00 9.84 16.87
CA GLN A 280 -2.99 10.74 15.72
C GLN A 280 -1.68 10.52 14.95
N ILE A 281 -1.77 9.87 13.79
CA ILE A 281 -0.62 9.56 12.92
C ILE A 281 -0.51 10.59 11.80
N ALA A 282 -1.66 10.95 11.22
CA ALA A 282 -1.71 11.97 10.19
C ALA A 282 -1.60 13.39 10.81
N PRO A 283 -1.21 14.40 10.04
CA PRO A 283 -1.27 15.80 10.47
C PRO A 283 -2.67 16.19 10.98
N ALA A 284 -2.74 17.14 11.90
CA ALA A 284 -4.00 17.60 12.48
C ALA A 284 -4.99 18.07 11.39
N GLY A 285 -6.23 17.58 11.43
CA GLY A 285 -7.27 17.87 10.41
C GLY A 285 -7.33 16.85 9.26
N LEU A 286 -6.34 15.97 9.14
CA LEU A 286 -6.32 14.90 8.13
C LEU A 286 -6.70 13.54 8.78
N PRO A 287 -7.36 12.64 8.04
CA PRO A 287 -7.68 11.31 8.53
C PRO A 287 -6.40 10.49 8.76
N ASN A 288 -6.42 9.66 9.79
CA ASN A 288 -5.41 8.62 9.95
C ASN A 288 -5.43 7.65 8.76
N PRO A 289 -4.29 6.99 8.47
CA PRO A 289 -4.27 5.83 7.59
C PRO A 289 -5.23 4.74 8.07
N ASP A 290 -5.71 3.93 7.14
CA ASP A 290 -6.65 2.87 7.44
C ASP A 290 -6.10 1.84 8.42
N GLY A 291 -6.93 1.49 9.41
CA GLY A 291 -6.52 0.63 10.52
C GLY A 291 -5.77 1.37 11.61
N ASP A 292 -5.71 2.71 11.54
CA ASP A 292 -5.02 3.57 12.50
C ASP A 292 -3.54 3.24 12.67
N VAL A 293 -2.90 2.78 11.58
CA VAL A 293 -1.48 2.44 11.50
C VAL A 293 -0.86 2.91 10.20
N LEU A 294 0.35 3.47 10.29
CA LEU A 294 1.16 3.74 9.11
C LEU A 294 1.92 2.48 8.72
N VAL A 295 1.49 1.83 7.64
CA VAL A 295 2.22 0.68 7.09
C VAL A 295 3.42 1.16 6.27
N ASP A 296 4.59 0.61 6.61
CA ASP A 296 5.85 0.78 5.88
C ASP A 296 6.59 -0.55 5.97
N CYS A 297 6.64 -1.30 4.86
CA CYS A 297 7.25 -2.63 4.85
C CYS A 297 8.75 -2.59 4.51
N HIS A 298 9.36 -1.41 4.39
CA HIS A 298 10.79 -1.31 4.07
C HIS A 298 11.63 -1.89 5.21
N VAL A 299 12.59 -2.73 4.85
CA VAL A 299 13.59 -3.22 5.78
C VAL A 299 14.38 -2.03 6.33
N PRO A 300 14.53 -1.91 7.67
CA PRO A 300 15.33 -0.85 8.26
C PRO A 300 16.76 -0.84 7.71
N PRO A 301 17.38 0.33 7.45
CA PRO A 301 18.71 0.41 6.82
C PRO A 301 19.80 -0.42 7.53
N ASN A 302 19.72 -0.57 8.85
CA ASN A 302 20.65 -1.36 9.64
C ASN A 302 20.51 -2.89 9.45
N LEU A 303 19.36 -3.37 8.97
CA LEU A 303 19.11 -4.80 8.71
C LEU A 303 19.22 -5.18 7.23
N LYS A 304 19.32 -4.19 6.34
CA LYS A 304 19.28 -4.40 4.89
C LYS A 304 20.29 -5.45 4.41
N LYS A 305 21.57 -5.32 4.76
CA LYS A 305 22.61 -6.27 4.34
C LYS A 305 22.28 -7.71 4.76
N GLN A 306 21.88 -7.89 6.02
CA GLN A 306 21.50 -9.20 6.56
C GLN A 306 20.34 -9.80 5.78
N LYS A 307 19.28 -9.02 5.51
CA LYS A 307 18.10 -9.48 4.77
C LYS A 307 18.42 -9.76 3.30
N THR A 308 19.26 -8.95 2.65
CA THR A 308 19.73 -9.22 1.29
C THR A 308 20.54 -10.52 1.22
N ASP A 309 21.40 -10.78 2.19
CA ASP A 309 22.18 -12.03 2.25
C ASP A 309 21.29 -13.24 2.54
N GLU A 310 20.29 -13.10 3.41
CA GLU A 310 19.26 -14.11 3.64
C GLU A 310 18.50 -14.43 2.35
N ALA A 311 18.02 -13.41 1.64
CA ALA A 311 17.20 -13.56 0.44
C ALA A 311 17.90 -14.37 -0.66
N LYS A 312 19.23 -14.36 -0.73
CA LYS A 312 20.01 -15.21 -1.66
C LYS A 312 19.78 -16.70 -1.43
N THR A 313 19.55 -17.12 -0.19
CA THR A 313 19.37 -18.53 0.21
C THR A 313 17.93 -19.04 0.09
N LEU A 314 16.95 -18.13 -0.05
CA LEU A 314 15.54 -18.48 -0.09
C LEU A 314 15.12 -19.01 -1.47
N PRO A 315 14.06 -19.83 -1.56
CA PRO A 315 13.38 -20.10 -2.83
C PRO A 315 12.96 -18.81 -3.52
N LYS A 316 13.01 -18.79 -4.86
CA LYS A 316 12.66 -17.60 -5.65
C LYS A 316 11.23 -17.70 -6.15
N VAL A 317 10.49 -16.60 -6.03
CA VAL A 317 9.18 -16.41 -6.66
C VAL A 317 9.30 -15.29 -7.67
N LEU A 318 8.99 -15.61 -8.93
CA LEU A 318 8.97 -14.63 -10.01
C LEU A 318 7.81 -13.66 -9.80
N ILE A 319 8.09 -12.36 -9.92
CA ILE A 319 7.08 -11.31 -9.98
C ILE A 319 7.15 -10.61 -11.33
N THR A 320 5.99 -10.35 -11.92
CA THR A 320 5.86 -9.52 -13.13
C THR A 320 6.01 -8.04 -12.78
N ASP A 321 6.12 -7.19 -13.79
CA ASP A 321 6.07 -5.74 -13.61
C ASP A 321 4.75 -5.25 -12.95
N ILE A 322 3.61 -5.92 -13.19
CA ILE A 322 2.32 -5.59 -12.54
C ILE A 322 2.39 -5.97 -11.05
N ASP A 323 2.94 -7.14 -10.74
CA ASP A 323 3.14 -7.59 -9.36
C ASP A 323 4.07 -6.64 -8.59
N LEU A 324 5.09 -6.07 -9.25
CA LEU A 324 5.97 -5.08 -8.65
C LEU A 324 5.22 -3.78 -8.31
N ASN A 325 4.29 -3.33 -9.16
CA ASN A 325 3.41 -2.21 -8.84
C ASN A 325 2.55 -2.53 -7.60
N TRP A 326 1.98 -3.74 -7.49
CA TRP A 326 1.23 -4.17 -6.30
C TRP A 326 2.10 -4.29 -5.04
N LEU A 327 3.33 -4.78 -5.19
CA LEU A 327 4.31 -4.84 -4.12
C LEU A 327 4.61 -3.43 -3.58
N GLN A 328 4.71 -2.43 -4.46
CA GLN A 328 4.85 -1.03 -4.04
C GLN A 328 3.60 -0.51 -3.30
N VAL A 329 2.40 -0.84 -3.80
CA VAL A 329 1.13 -0.49 -3.15
C VAL A 329 1.09 -1.00 -1.71
N ILE A 330 1.47 -2.25 -1.47
CA ILE A 330 1.54 -2.84 -0.13
C ILE A 330 2.66 -2.18 0.69
N GLY A 331 3.88 -2.17 0.15
CA GLY A 331 5.08 -1.80 0.89
C GLY A 331 5.12 -0.35 1.35
N GLU A 332 4.43 0.54 0.63
CA GLU A 332 4.35 1.98 0.93
C GLU A 332 3.03 2.40 1.61
N GLY A 333 2.20 1.43 2.02
CA GLY A 333 1.04 1.65 2.89
C GLY A 333 -0.25 2.12 2.19
N TRP A 334 -0.32 2.05 0.87
CA TRP A 334 -1.52 2.41 0.11
C TRP A 334 -2.70 1.45 0.37
N ALA A 335 -2.39 0.20 0.70
CA ALA A 335 -3.35 -0.84 1.08
C ALA A 335 -3.50 -1.03 2.60
N SER A 336 -3.07 -0.06 3.43
CA SER A 336 -3.13 -0.17 4.90
C SER A 336 -4.51 -0.68 5.38
N PRO A 337 -4.57 -1.59 6.38
CA PRO A 337 -3.48 -2.11 7.20
C PRO A 337 -2.79 -3.37 6.63
N LEU A 338 -3.02 -3.71 5.36
CA LEU A 338 -2.41 -4.89 4.75
C LEU A 338 -0.89 -4.71 4.65
N THR A 339 -0.12 -5.67 5.17
CA THR A 339 1.36 -5.68 5.19
C THR A 339 1.97 -6.69 4.22
N GLY A 340 1.16 -7.29 3.35
CA GLY A 340 1.54 -8.43 2.54
C GLY A 340 0.57 -8.75 1.40
N PHE A 341 0.90 -9.72 0.56
CA PHE A 341 -0.07 -10.25 -0.39
C PHE A 341 -1.17 -11.01 0.37
N MET A 342 -2.41 -10.91 -0.11
CA MET A 342 -3.57 -11.44 0.61
C MET A 342 -3.46 -12.95 0.85
N ARG A 343 -3.65 -13.34 2.11
CA ARG A 343 -3.95 -14.71 2.53
C ARG A 343 -5.36 -15.10 2.09
N GLU A 344 -5.69 -16.40 2.08
CA GLU A 344 -6.96 -16.88 1.52
C GLU A 344 -8.17 -16.24 2.22
N GLY A 345 -8.15 -16.15 3.56
CA GLY A 345 -9.21 -15.51 4.33
C GLY A 345 -9.40 -14.03 3.99
N THR A 346 -8.31 -13.30 3.78
CA THR A 346 -8.35 -11.88 3.38
C THR A 346 -8.89 -11.72 1.96
N LEU A 347 -8.49 -12.58 1.02
CA LEU A 347 -9.01 -12.59 -0.35
C LEU A 347 -10.53 -12.80 -0.34
N LEU A 348 -11.02 -13.79 0.43
CA LEU A 348 -12.45 -14.09 0.53
C LEU A 348 -13.22 -12.90 1.11
N GLU A 349 -12.70 -12.24 2.14
CA GLU A 349 -13.33 -11.03 2.68
C GLU A 349 -13.42 -9.91 1.63
N THR A 350 -12.34 -9.68 0.88
CA THR A 350 -12.30 -8.71 -0.22
C THR A 350 -13.32 -9.02 -1.31
N LEU A 351 -13.37 -10.26 -1.80
CA LEU A 351 -14.27 -10.67 -2.87
C LEU A 351 -15.75 -10.62 -2.47
N HIS A 352 -16.07 -10.99 -1.23
CA HIS A 352 -17.46 -11.11 -0.79
C HIS A 352 -18.01 -9.83 -0.14
N PHE A 353 -17.16 -9.03 0.49
CA PHE A 353 -17.60 -7.90 1.32
C PHE A 353 -16.98 -6.57 0.92
N ASN A 354 -16.13 -6.52 -0.12
CA ASN A 354 -15.40 -5.33 -0.54
C ASN A 354 -14.65 -4.64 0.62
N SER A 355 -14.32 -5.40 1.66
CA SER A 355 -13.77 -4.91 2.92
C SER A 355 -13.17 -6.04 3.71
N ILE A 356 -12.19 -5.69 4.56
CA ILE A 356 -11.52 -6.61 5.46
C ILE A 356 -11.77 -6.22 6.92
N LEU A 357 -11.73 -7.20 7.80
CA LEU A 357 -11.80 -7.03 9.23
C LEU A 357 -10.42 -6.69 9.82
N SER A 358 -10.37 -5.78 10.80
CA SER A 358 -9.15 -5.34 11.47
C SER A 358 -9.34 -5.21 12.97
N ASP A 359 -8.31 -5.60 13.72
CA ASP A 359 -8.24 -5.45 15.18
C ASP A 359 -6.85 -4.97 15.59
N THR A 360 -6.46 -3.80 15.08
CA THR A 360 -5.09 -3.27 15.18
C THR A 360 -4.61 -3.07 16.63
N PHE A 361 -5.56 -2.94 17.56
CA PHE A 361 -5.30 -2.75 19.00
C PHE A 361 -5.55 -4.02 19.82
N ASN A 362 -5.79 -5.16 19.18
CA ASN A 362 -6.02 -6.48 19.78
C ASN A 362 -7.16 -6.53 20.82
N LEU A 363 -8.27 -5.85 20.56
CA LEU A 363 -9.40 -5.72 21.49
C LEU A 363 -10.20 -7.00 21.64
N THR A 364 -10.16 -7.87 20.62
CA THR A 364 -10.97 -9.08 20.51
C THR A 364 -10.11 -10.34 20.34
N GLY A 365 -8.79 -10.21 20.49
CA GLY A 365 -7.83 -11.28 20.24
C GLY A 365 -7.53 -11.53 18.76
N ASN A 366 -7.99 -10.65 17.85
CA ASN A 366 -7.89 -10.84 16.39
C ASN A 366 -6.72 -10.07 15.75
N LEU A 367 -5.75 -9.58 16.52
CA LEU A 367 -4.64 -8.74 16.01
C LEU A 367 -3.96 -9.31 14.76
N ASN A 368 -3.64 -10.60 14.79
CA ASN A 368 -2.87 -11.23 13.73
C ASN A 368 -3.73 -11.81 12.59
N ARG A 369 -5.02 -11.44 12.50
CA ARG A 369 -5.94 -11.98 11.48
C ARG A 369 -5.43 -11.80 10.05
N LEU A 370 -4.75 -10.68 9.76
CA LEU A 370 -4.20 -10.37 8.44
C LEU A 370 -2.80 -10.94 8.21
N THR A 371 -2.14 -11.44 9.27
CA THR A 371 -0.72 -11.84 9.27
C THR A 371 -0.50 -13.30 9.68
N THR A 372 -1.56 -14.05 9.93
CA THR A 372 -1.51 -15.48 10.27
C THR A 372 -2.12 -16.29 9.14
N PRO A 373 -1.57 -17.47 8.79
CA PRO A 373 -2.18 -18.36 7.82
C PRO A 373 -3.66 -18.61 8.10
N THR A 374 -4.46 -18.65 7.05
CA THR A 374 -5.90 -18.87 7.17
C THR A 374 -6.21 -20.23 7.81
N ASN A 375 -7.05 -20.23 8.85
CA ASN A 375 -7.56 -21.44 9.47
C ASN A 375 -9.09 -21.38 9.56
N PHE A 376 -9.77 -22.11 8.67
CA PHE A 376 -11.24 -22.18 8.61
C PHE A 376 -11.87 -23.02 9.74
N GLU A 377 -11.08 -23.79 10.48
CA GLU A 377 -11.56 -24.62 11.59
C GLU A 377 -11.59 -23.86 12.92
N SER A 378 -10.86 -22.75 13.02
CA SER A 378 -10.64 -22.02 14.27
C SER A 378 -10.91 -20.52 14.12
N PHE A 379 -12.17 -20.15 13.90
CA PHE A 379 -12.58 -18.76 13.96
C PHE A 379 -12.64 -18.26 15.40
N SER A 380 -12.15 -17.05 15.65
CA SER A 380 -12.35 -16.38 16.94
C SER A 380 -13.86 -16.23 17.20
N PRO A 381 -14.35 -16.55 18.42
CA PRO A 381 -15.75 -16.32 18.78
C PRO A 381 -16.10 -14.82 18.86
N HIS A 382 -15.08 -13.96 18.94
CA HIS A 382 -15.25 -12.51 18.95
C HIS A 382 -14.91 -11.93 17.56
N THR A 383 -15.81 -11.14 17.00
CA THR A 383 -15.57 -10.47 15.70
C THR A 383 -14.66 -9.27 15.90
N ALA A 384 -13.68 -9.08 15.00
CA ALA A 384 -12.85 -7.90 15.00
C ALA A 384 -13.70 -6.61 14.97
N PRO A 385 -13.30 -5.56 15.70
CA PRO A 385 -14.13 -4.39 15.95
C PRO A 385 -14.27 -3.46 14.73
N ASP A 386 -13.30 -3.49 13.83
CA ASP A 386 -13.24 -2.57 12.69
C ASP A 386 -13.36 -3.28 11.34
N ARG A 387 -14.02 -2.58 10.42
CA ARG A 387 -14.13 -2.98 9.02
C ARG A 387 -13.58 -1.87 8.16
N ILE A 388 -12.69 -2.24 7.24
CA ILE A 388 -11.95 -1.33 6.41
C ILE A 388 -12.26 -1.68 4.96
N SER A 389 -12.59 -0.68 4.13
CA SER A 389 -12.77 -0.88 2.69
C SER A 389 -11.55 -1.61 2.11
N MET A 390 -11.77 -2.55 1.19
CA MET A 390 -10.73 -3.29 0.46
C MET A 390 -11.42 -4.11 -0.62
N SER A 391 -11.65 -3.49 -1.77
CA SER A 391 -12.51 -4.03 -2.83
C SER A 391 -11.76 -4.75 -3.95
N VAL A 392 -10.45 -4.53 -4.07
CA VAL A 392 -9.62 -5.13 -5.12
C VAL A 392 -8.70 -6.18 -4.49
N PRO A 393 -8.71 -7.43 -4.97
CA PRO A 393 -7.71 -8.45 -4.64
C PRO A 393 -6.29 -7.97 -4.93
N ILE A 394 -5.42 -8.02 -3.92
CA ILE A 394 -3.98 -7.78 -4.06
C ILE A 394 -3.26 -9.09 -3.79
N THR A 395 -3.15 -9.90 -4.84
CA THR A 395 -2.66 -11.29 -4.78
C THR A 395 -1.43 -11.46 -5.65
N LEU A 396 -0.60 -12.45 -5.33
CA LEU A 396 0.54 -12.86 -6.14
C LEU A 396 0.30 -14.27 -6.64
N SER A 397 0.32 -14.48 -7.95
CA SER A 397 0.13 -15.83 -8.53
C SER A 397 1.45 -16.60 -8.64
N CYS A 398 1.39 -17.91 -8.55
CA CYS A 398 2.54 -18.79 -8.78
C CYS A 398 2.14 -20.10 -9.47
N THR A 399 3.10 -20.69 -10.17
CA THR A 399 2.93 -21.96 -10.90
C THR A 399 3.09 -23.16 -9.96
N SER A 400 2.70 -24.35 -10.41
CA SER A 400 2.97 -25.62 -9.70
C SER A 400 4.46 -25.84 -9.45
N PHE A 401 5.33 -25.44 -10.40
CA PHE A 401 6.78 -25.48 -10.26
C PHE A 401 7.27 -24.64 -9.08
N THR A 402 6.77 -23.40 -9.00
CA THR A 402 7.14 -22.48 -7.92
C THR A 402 6.60 -22.98 -6.58
N LYS A 403 5.34 -23.46 -6.54
CA LYS A 403 4.74 -24.09 -5.35
C LYS A 403 5.61 -25.24 -4.83
N GLN A 404 5.97 -26.18 -5.70
CA GLN A 404 6.80 -27.33 -5.32
C GLN A 404 8.17 -26.89 -4.80
N ALA A 405 8.80 -25.90 -5.44
CA ALA A 405 10.07 -25.35 -4.98
C ALA A 405 10.01 -24.70 -3.59
N ILE A 406 8.85 -24.18 -3.19
CA ILE A 406 8.62 -23.64 -1.84
C ILE A 406 8.36 -24.77 -0.85
N GLU A 407 7.49 -25.71 -1.19
CA GLU A 407 7.10 -26.85 -0.35
C GLU A 407 8.28 -27.82 -0.08
N ASP A 408 9.18 -27.99 -1.06
CA ASP A 408 10.41 -28.77 -0.90
C ASP A 408 11.48 -28.05 -0.08
N SER A 409 11.31 -26.75 0.14
CA SER A 409 12.24 -25.96 0.94
C SER A 409 11.97 -26.16 2.43
N ASP A 410 13.04 -26.13 3.24
CA ASP A 410 12.95 -26.08 4.69
C ASP A 410 12.75 -24.63 5.21
N LYS A 411 12.42 -23.69 4.32
CA LYS A 411 12.37 -22.25 4.61
C LYS A 411 10.94 -21.78 4.75
N ASN A 412 10.67 -21.03 5.82
CA ASN A 412 9.39 -20.37 6.03
C ASN A 412 9.34 -18.95 5.43
N ALA A 413 10.05 -18.76 4.31
CA ALA A 413 10.15 -17.48 3.60
C ALA A 413 10.63 -17.71 2.16
N VAL A 414 10.27 -16.78 1.27
CA VAL A 414 10.68 -16.78 -0.14
C VAL A 414 11.21 -15.42 -0.55
N ALA A 415 12.08 -15.36 -1.54
CA ALA A 415 12.56 -14.12 -2.14
C ALA A 415 11.77 -13.79 -3.40
N LEU A 416 11.27 -12.55 -3.50
CA LEU A 416 10.55 -12.05 -4.68
C LEU A 416 11.57 -11.48 -5.67
N VAL A 417 11.56 -12.02 -6.90
CA VAL A 417 12.54 -11.72 -7.95
C VAL A 417 11.84 -11.21 -9.20
N THR A 418 12.29 -10.08 -9.74
CA THR A 418 11.72 -9.50 -10.97
C THR A 418 12.10 -10.33 -12.21
N GLN A 419 11.44 -10.06 -13.34
CA GLN A 419 11.78 -10.66 -14.65
C GLN A 419 13.24 -10.38 -15.09
N MET A 420 13.87 -9.36 -14.50
CA MET A 420 15.27 -8.97 -14.73
C MET A 420 16.25 -9.57 -13.72
N GLY A 421 15.81 -10.50 -12.87
CA GLY A 421 16.66 -11.19 -11.89
C GLY A 421 16.97 -10.39 -10.62
N GLN A 422 16.36 -9.23 -10.41
CA GLN A 422 16.56 -8.44 -9.19
C GLN A 422 15.72 -8.96 -8.04
N THR A 423 16.34 -9.25 -6.90
CA THR A 423 15.61 -9.58 -5.67
C THR A 423 15.17 -8.30 -4.97
N VAL A 424 13.86 -8.10 -4.82
CA VAL A 424 13.29 -6.84 -4.32
C VAL A 424 12.66 -6.95 -2.93
N ALA A 425 12.20 -8.14 -2.53
CA ALA A 425 11.55 -8.34 -1.24
C ALA A 425 11.71 -9.78 -0.74
N ILE A 426 11.42 -9.98 0.53
CA ILE A 426 11.20 -11.29 1.15
C ILE A 426 9.71 -11.38 1.53
N LEU A 427 9.07 -12.51 1.23
CA LEU A 427 7.73 -12.84 1.70
C LEU A 427 7.84 -13.87 2.82
N ARG A 428 7.30 -13.55 4.00
CA ARG A 428 7.35 -14.36 5.21
C ARG A 428 6.10 -15.22 5.35
N ASN A 429 6.28 -16.40 5.96
CA ASN A 429 5.20 -17.33 6.30
C ASN A 429 4.22 -17.57 5.13
N PRO A 430 4.71 -17.94 3.94
CA PRO A 430 3.87 -18.01 2.76
C PRO A 430 2.73 -19.03 2.95
N GLU A 431 1.53 -18.62 2.57
CA GLU A 431 0.35 -19.48 2.46
C GLU A 431 0.01 -19.62 0.98
N ILE A 432 0.04 -20.86 0.48
CA ILE A 432 -0.24 -21.16 -0.92
C ILE A 432 -1.63 -21.80 -1.01
N TYR A 433 -2.49 -21.23 -1.84
CA TYR A 433 -3.88 -21.67 -2.04
C TYR A 433 -4.28 -21.58 -3.53
N LEU A 434 -5.44 -22.12 -3.89
CA LEU A 434 -5.86 -22.20 -5.30
C LEU A 434 -6.21 -20.81 -5.86
N ASN A 435 -5.73 -20.52 -7.07
CA ASN A 435 -6.14 -19.34 -7.83
C ASN A 435 -7.50 -19.59 -8.49
N ARG A 436 -8.59 -19.24 -7.81
CA ARG A 436 -9.97 -19.39 -8.28
C ARG A 436 -10.31 -18.32 -9.33
N LYS A 437 -9.60 -18.34 -10.46
CA LYS A 437 -9.59 -17.30 -11.51
C LYS A 437 -11.00 -16.86 -11.93
N GLU A 438 -11.88 -17.81 -12.26
CA GLU A 438 -13.25 -17.51 -12.69
C GLU A 438 -14.07 -16.79 -11.61
N GLU A 439 -13.94 -17.22 -10.35
CA GLU A 439 -14.62 -16.58 -9.23
C GLU A 439 -14.10 -15.17 -8.96
N ILE A 440 -12.78 -14.98 -9.00
CA ILE A 440 -12.16 -13.66 -8.87
C ILE A 440 -12.71 -12.74 -9.96
N VAL A 441 -12.69 -13.19 -11.23
CA VAL A 441 -13.21 -12.41 -12.36
C VAL A 441 -14.68 -12.03 -12.17
N SER A 442 -15.53 -13.02 -11.88
CA SER A 442 -16.97 -12.79 -11.76
C SER A 442 -17.33 -11.86 -10.60
N ARG A 443 -16.63 -11.94 -9.47
CA ARG A 443 -16.95 -11.11 -8.29
C ARG A 443 -16.34 -9.72 -8.34
N MET A 444 -15.12 -9.60 -8.86
CA MET A 444 -14.39 -8.34 -8.91
C MET A 444 -14.88 -7.43 -10.03
N PHE A 445 -15.08 -7.99 -11.23
CA PHE A 445 -15.52 -7.23 -12.40
C PHE A 445 -17.04 -7.26 -12.59
N GLY A 446 -17.75 -8.26 -12.08
CA GLY A 446 -19.19 -8.40 -12.33
C GLY A 446 -19.56 -8.75 -13.79
N VAL A 447 -18.57 -8.90 -14.67
CA VAL A 447 -18.69 -9.29 -16.07
C VAL A 447 -17.56 -10.26 -16.42
N VAL A 448 -17.87 -11.27 -17.23
CA VAL A 448 -16.86 -12.21 -17.75
C VAL A 448 -16.48 -11.78 -19.17
N ASP A 449 -15.32 -11.17 -19.29
CA ASP A 449 -14.73 -10.71 -20.56
C ASP A 449 -13.29 -11.23 -20.68
N PRO A 450 -13.05 -12.36 -21.39
CA PRO A 450 -11.71 -12.89 -21.62
C PRO A 450 -10.78 -11.95 -22.39
N GLY A 451 -11.33 -11.02 -23.18
CA GLY A 451 -10.57 -10.01 -23.91
C GLY A 451 -10.29 -8.75 -23.09
N HIS A 452 -10.87 -8.62 -21.88
CA HIS A 452 -10.55 -7.54 -20.96
C HIS A 452 -9.06 -7.58 -20.61
N PRO A 453 -8.32 -6.47 -20.75
CA PRO A 453 -6.85 -6.52 -20.79
C PRO A 453 -6.22 -6.95 -19.44
N TYR A 454 -6.79 -6.54 -18.30
CA TYR A 454 -6.32 -7.00 -16.98
C TYR A 454 -6.63 -8.48 -16.73
N ILE A 455 -7.87 -8.93 -17.03
CA ILE A 455 -8.29 -10.34 -16.92
C ILE A 455 -7.37 -11.23 -17.76
N LYS A 456 -7.19 -10.89 -19.05
CA LYS A 456 -6.38 -11.67 -19.99
C LYS A 456 -4.92 -11.78 -19.56
N LYS A 457 -4.27 -10.64 -19.31
CA LYS A 457 -2.81 -10.58 -19.09
C LYS A 457 -2.39 -11.02 -17.69
N HIS A 458 -3.16 -10.67 -16.66
CA HIS A 458 -2.74 -10.85 -15.26
C HIS A 458 -3.47 -12.00 -14.55
N ILE A 459 -4.80 -12.13 -14.71
CA ILE A 459 -5.56 -13.16 -13.99
C ILE A 459 -5.49 -14.51 -14.71
N TYR A 460 -5.87 -14.56 -15.98
CA TYR A 460 -5.86 -15.80 -16.77
C TYR A 460 -4.44 -16.21 -17.17
N GLY A 461 -3.57 -15.25 -17.49
CA GLY A 461 -2.14 -15.48 -17.71
C GLY A 461 -1.34 -15.82 -16.44
N GLY A 462 -1.90 -15.62 -15.24
CA GLY A 462 -1.26 -15.96 -13.97
C GLY A 462 -1.24 -17.47 -13.69
N GLY A 463 -0.45 -17.89 -12.70
CA GLY A 463 -0.37 -19.29 -12.27
C GLY A 463 -1.66 -19.81 -11.61
N ASP A 464 -1.74 -21.13 -11.42
CA ASP A 464 -2.94 -21.79 -10.85
C ASP A 464 -3.04 -21.72 -9.32
N TYR A 465 -2.01 -21.17 -8.67
CA TYR A 465 -1.96 -20.94 -7.23
C TYR A 465 -1.75 -19.46 -6.94
N LEU A 466 -2.17 -19.04 -5.75
CA LEU A 466 -1.86 -17.74 -5.17
C LEU A 466 -0.98 -17.94 -3.92
N ILE A 467 -0.14 -16.97 -3.63
CA ILE A 467 0.73 -16.93 -2.45
C ILE A 467 0.43 -15.66 -1.64
N GLY A 468 0.04 -15.84 -0.38
CA GLY A 468 -0.14 -14.77 0.60
C GLY A 468 0.94 -14.82 1.68
N GLY A 469 1.23 -13.68 2.32
CA GLY A 469 2.26 -13.59 3.36
C GLY A 469 2.78 -12.18 3.55
N GLU A 470 3.56 -11.96 4.60
CA GLU A 470 4.01 -10.62 5.00
C GLU A 470 5.24 -10.20 4.19
N VAL A 471 5.26 -8.95 3.73
CA VAL A 471 6.35 -8.42 2.89
C VAL A 471 7.40 -7.74 3.77
N GLU A 472 8.67 -8.05 3.50
CA GLU A 472 9.83 -7.25 3.88
C GLU A 472 10.47 -6.70 2.60
N LEU A 473 10.27 -5.41 2.32
CA LEU A 473 10.76 -4.76 1.11
C LEU A 473 12.24 -4.35 1.29
N LEU A 474 13.16 -4.93 0.51
CA LEU A 474 14.60 -4.75 0.72
C LEU A 474 15.08 -3.33 0.43
N ASP A 475 14.42 -2.67 -0.52
CA ASP A 475 14.75 -1.34 -1.02
C ASP A 475 13.51 -0.61 -1.49
N ARG A 476 13.58 0.73 -1.50
CA ARG A 476 12.55 1.54 -2.15
C ARG A 476 12.46 1.15 -3.62
N ILE A 477 11.24 0.86 -4.08
CA ILE A 477 10.98 0.57 -5.49
C ILE A 477 11.23 1.84 -6.30
N LYS A 478 12.10 1.72 -7.29
CA LYS A 478 12.43 2.76 -8.26
C LYS A 478 12.32 2.17 -9.65
N TYR A 479 11.81 2.98 -10.59
CA TYR A 479 11.66 2.55 -11.97
C TYR A 479 12.76 3.10 -12.87
N ASN A 480 13.53 4.09 -12.41
CA ASN A 480 14.64 4.72 -13.16
C ASN A 480 14.22 5.21 -14.54
N ASP A 481 12.99 5.72 -14.64
CA ASP A 481 12.35 6.16 -15.88
C ASP A 481 12.22 7.69 -15.97
N GLY A 482 12.90 8.42 -15.07
CA GLY A 482 12.86 9.88 -14.99
C GLY A 482 11.65 10.45 -14.25
N LEU A 483 10.77 9.60 -13.68
CA LEU A 483 9.56 10.04 -12.98
C LEU A 483 9.54 9.72 -11.47
N ASP A 484 10.60 9.11 -10.93
CA ASP A 484 10.65 8.65 -9.53
C ASP A 484 10.47 9.79 -8.50
N GLN A 485 10.84 11.02 -8.83
CA GLN A 485 10.61 12.22 -8.00
C GLN A 485 9.12 12.48 -7.72
N TRP A 486 8.23 12.00 -8.60
CA TRP A 486 6.79 12.12 -8.45
C TRP A 486 6.17 10.93 -7.71
N ARG A 487 6.92 9.84 -7.46
CA ARG A 487 6.46 8.63 -6.76
C ARG A 487 6.72 8.75 -5.26
N LYS A 488 5.87 9.54 -4.60
CA LYS A 488 5.91 9.78 -3.15
C LYS A 488 5.19 8.66 -2.41
N THR A 489 5.78 8.14 -1.34
CA THR A 489 5.12 7.20 -0.43
C THR A 489 3.95 7.87 0.31
N ALA A 490 3.03 7.10 0.90
CA ALA A 490 1.96 7.66 1.72
C ALA A 490 2.50 8.54 2.87
N LYS A 491 3.62 8.12 3.49
CA LYS A 491 4.31 8.89 4.54
C LYS A 491 4.88 10.21 4.05
N GLU A 492 5.50 10.21 2.87
CA GLU A 492 6.05 11.43 2.26
C GLU A 492 4.95 12.41 1.87
N LEU A 493 3.81 11.92 1.38
CA LEU A 493 2.63 12.74 1.08
C LEU A 493 2.05 13.39 2.34
N LEU A 494 1.85 12.62 3.42
CA LEU A 494 1.38 13.15 4.70
C LEU A 494 2.30 14.28 5.20
N LYS A 495 3.62 14.10 5.08
CA LYS A 495 4.60 15.13 5.41
C LYS A 495 4.46 16.36 4.52
N GLU A 496 4.28 16.20 3.21
CA GLU A 496 4.12 17.32 2.30
C GLU A 496 2.82 18.10 2.54
N PHE A 497 1.72 17.42 2.86
CA PHE A 497 0.48 18.08 3.25
C PHE A 497 0.67 18.90 4.54
N GLN A 498 1.43 18.36 5.50
CA GLN A 498 1.80 19.09 6.72
C GLN A 498 2.67 20.33 6.42
N ASP A 499 3.70 20.18 5.59
CA ASP A 499 4.62 21.25 5.22
C ASP A 499 3.87 22.37 4.45
N LYS A 500 2.87 21.99 3.64
CA LYS A 500 1.91 22.93 3.03
C LYS A 500 0.82 23.42 3.98
N GLY A 501 0.78 22.99 5.24
CA GLY A 501 -0.18 23.46 6.24
C GLY A 501 -1.64 23.12 5.91
N ALA A 502 -1.88 21.98 5.26
CA ALA A 502 -3.21 21.52 4.90
C ALA A 502 -4.08 21.33 6.16
N ASP A 503 -5.29 21.91 6.17
CA ASP A 503 -6.33 21.59 7.15
C ASP A 503 -7.36 20.59 6.62
N THR A 504 -7.34 20.34 5.30
CA THR A 504 -8.00 19.24 4.62
C THR A 504 -7.30 18.95 3.29
N VAL A 505 -7.43 17.72 2.81
CA VAL A 505 -6.92 17.30 1.50
C VAL A 505 -8.06 16.72 0.68
N TYR A 506 -8.14 17.10 -0.59
CA TYR A 506 -9.08 16.54 -1.55
C TYR A 506 -8.32 15.96 -2.75
N ALA A 507 -8.59 14.69 -3.07
CA ALA A 507 -7.85 13.96 -4.08
C ALA A 507 -8.60 13.90 -5.41
N PHE A 508 -7.88 14.15 -6.50
CA PHE A 508 -8.35 13.98 -7.87
C PHE A 508 -7.57 12.84 -8.54
N GLN A 509 -8.20 11.68 -8.68
CA GLN A 509 -7.67 10.56 -9.44
C GLN A 509 -7.76 10.83 -10.94
N THR A 510 -6.68 10.60 -11.69
CA THR A 510 -6.71 10.68 -13.15
C THR A 510 -5.82 9.64 -13.83
N ARG A 511 -6.29 9.15 -14.97
CA ARG A 511 -5.50 8.35 -15.93
C ARG A 511 -5.37 9.05 -17.29
N ASN A 512 -5.81 10.31 -17.40
CA ASN A 512 -5.87 11.06 -18.65
C ASN A 512 -5.19 12.43 -18.49
N PRO A 513 -4.71 13.06 -19.60
CA PRO A 513 -4.27 14.44 -19.59
C PRO A 513 -5.32 15.42 -19.01
N THR A 514 -4.85 16.45 -18.32
CA THR A 514 -5.68 17.45 -17.66
C THR A 514 -6.00 18.59 -18.62
N HIS A 515 -7.28 18.75 -18.99
CA HIS A 515 -7.77 19.93 -19.71
C HIS A 515 -8.46 20.91 -18.74
N ALA A 516 -8.83 22.08 -19.23
CA ALA A 516 -9.45 23.14 -18.44
C ALA A 516 -10.75 22.71 -17.74
N GLY A 517 -11.49 21.77 -18.31
CA GLY A 517 -12.64 21.18 -17.63
C GLY A 517 -12.24 20.54 -16.30
N HIS A 518 -11.21 19.67 -16.29
CA HIS A 518 -10.70 19.08 -15.04
C HIS A 518 -10.15 20.15 -14.09
N ALA A 519 -9.39 21.12 -14.61
CA ALA A 519 -8.85 22.22 -13.80
C ALA A 519 -9.95 23.07 -13.14
N TYR A 520 -11.03 23.39 -13.87
CA TYR A 520 -12.19 24.08 -13.33
C TYR A 520 -12.79 23.29 -12.16
N LEU A 521 -13.05 21.99 -12.37
CA LEU A 521 -13.63 21.13 -11.34
C LEU A 521 -12.74 21.06 -10.08
N MET A 522 -11.43 20.94 -10.25
CA MET A 522 -10.47 20.93 -9.14
C MET A 522 -10.40 22.26 -8.39
N LYS A 523 -10.48 23.40 -9.09
CA LYS A 523 -10.51 24.74 -8.49
C LYS A 523 -11.81 25.00 -7.73
N SER A 524 -12.95 24.73 -8.37
CA SER A 524 -14.27 24.92 -7.74
C SER A 524 -14.47 24.04 -6.51
N ALA A 525 -13.93 22.81 -6.51
CA ALA A 525 -13.91 21.96 -5.30
C ALA A 525 -13.15 22.63 -4.14
N GLY A 526 -11.97 23.19 -4.42
CA GLY A 526 -11.18 23.89 -3.40
C GLY A 526 -11.87 25.15 -2.88
N GLU A 527 -12.55 25.89 -3.77
CA GLU A 527 -13.34 27.09 -3.40
C GLU A 527 -14.56 26.73 -2.55
N ASP A 528 -15.29 25.67 -2.91
CA ASP A 528 -16.43 25.16 -2.15
C ASP A 528 -16.02 24.74 -0.73
N LEU A 529 -14.90 24.03 -0.60
CA LEU A 529 -14.34 23.66 0.69
C LEU A 529 -14.01 24.90 1.56
N LYS A 530 -13.56 26.00 0.95
CA LYS A 530 -13.31 27.25 1.67
C LYS A 530 -14.60 27.95 2.08
N GLN A 531 -15.51 28.15 1.13
CA GLN A 531 -16.69 29.01 1.31
C GLN A 531 -17.79 28.32 2.11
N ASN A 532 -18.07 27.05 1.80
CA ASN A 532 -19.23 26.32 2.32
C ASN A 532 -18.86 25.35 3.45
N HIS A 533 -17.60 24.93 3.54
CA HIS A 533 -17.13 24.01 4.59
C HIS A 533 -16.16 24.63 5.60
N GLY A 534 -15.78 25.90 5.43
CA GLY A 534 -14.99 26.66 6.40
C GLY A 534 -13.52 26.28 6.51
N PHE A 535 -12.99 25.48 5.57
CA PHE A 535 -11.56 25.19 5.52
C PHE A 535 -10.77 26.42 5.08
N LYS A 536 -9.62 26.65 5.70
CA LYS A 536 -8.75 27.78 5.41
C LYS A 536 -7.72 27.44 4.35
N LYS A 537 -7.20 26.21 4.35
CA LYS A 537 -6.12 25.78 3.45
C LYS A 537 -6.36 24.36 2.89
N PRO A 538 -7.44 24.16 2.11
CA PRO A 538 -7.62 22.90 1.39
C PRO A 538 -6.51 22.72 0.36
N ILE A 539 -5.85 21.56 0.38
CA ILE A 539 -4.82 21.19 -0.58
C ILE A 539 -5.39 20.15 -1.56
N LEU A 540 -5.24 20.44 -2.86
CA LEU A 540 -5.51 19.50 -3.93
C LEU A 540 -4.39 18.48 -3.99
N TRP A 541 -4.73 17.19 -4.00
CA TRP A 541 -3.82 16.16 -4.49
C TRP A 541 -4.21 15.74 -5.90
N LEU A 542 -3.44 16.21 -6.88
CA LEU A 542 -3.49 15.73 -8.26
C LEU A 542 -2.77 14.38 -8.30
N SER A 543 -3.54 13.31 -8.48
CA SER A 543 -3.06 11.94 -8.30
C SER A 543 -3.13 11.16 -9.61
N PRO A 544 -2.18 11.36 -10.54
CA PRO A 544 -2.10 10.54 -11.75
C PRO A 544 -1.79 9.09 -11.40
N LEU A 545 -2.50 8.15 -12.01
CA LEU A 545 -2.19 6.72 -11.92
C LEU A 545 -0.91 6.39 -12.67
N GLY A 546 -0.02 5.63 -12.04
CA GLY A 546 1.30 5.27 -12.57
C GLY A 546 1.59 3.79 -12.73
N GLY A 547 0.82 2.89 -12.12
CA GLY A 547 0.96 1.46 -12.39
C GLY A 547 0.45 1.11 -13.79
N TRP A 548 0.41 -0.19 -14.09
CA TRP A 548 -0.03 -0.71 -15.39
C TRP A 548 -1.33 -0.07 -15.90
N THR A 549 -1.34 0.27 -17.19
CA THR A 549 -2.52 0.72 -17.95
C THR A 549 -2.62 -0.05 -19.26
N LYS A 550 -3.82 -0.13 -19.83
CA LYS A 550 -4.03 -0.73 -21.16
C LYS A 550 -3.36 0.07 -22.28
N GLU A 551 -3.08 -0.58 -23.40
CA GLU A 551 -2.20 -0.07 -24.46
C GLU A 551 -2.69 1.21 -25.17
N ASP A 552 -4.01 1.44 -25.24
CA ASP A 552 -4.59 2.62 -25.89
C ASP A 552 -4.76 3.84 -24.97
N ASP A 553 -4.38 3.73 -23.69
CA ASP A 553 -4.30 4.88 -22.79
C ASP A 553 -3.05 5.72 -23.11
N VAL A 554 -3.12 7.03 -22.82
CA VAL A 554 -1.97 7.93 -23.02
C VAL A 554 -0.85 7.52 -22.05
N PRO A 555 0.40 7.39 -22.51
CA PRO A 555 1.54 7.01 -21.68
C PRO A 555 1.71 7.87 -20.42
N LEU A 556 2.26 7.27 -19.37
CA LEU A 556 2.48 7.89 -18.06
C LEU A 556 3.37 9.13 -18.14
N ASP A 557 4.50 9.05 -18.82
CA ASP A 557 5.41 10.19 -19.00
C ASP A 557 4.73 11.36 -19.71
N VAL A 558 3.98 11.09 -20.78
CA VAL A 558 3.21 12.11 -21.50
C VAL A 558 2.20 12.78 -20.55
N ARG A 559 1.49 12.00 -19.73
CA ARG A 559 0.52 12.54 -18.75
C ARG A 559 1.20 13.36 -17.66
N VAL A 560 2.29 12.86 -17.08
CA VAL A 560 2.99 13.51 -15.96
C VAL A 560 3.65 14.81 -16.41
N HIS A 561 4.34 14.82 -17.55
CA HIS A 561 4.89 16.06 -18.11
C HIS A 561 3.77 17.06 -18.47
N GLN A 562 2.64 16.57 -18.99
CA GLN A 562 1.48 17.42 -19.25
C GLN A 562 0.92 18.04 -17.94
N HIS A 563 0.86 17.28 -16.84
CA HIS A 563 0.43 17.77 -15.55
C HIS A 563 1.44 18.73 -14.90
N GLU A 564 2.73 18.49 -15.12
CA GLU A 564 3.79 19.42 -14.72
C GLU A 564 3.61 20.77 -15.43
N GLU A 565 3.31 20.78 -16.74
CA GLU A 565 2.99 22.02 -17.46
C GLU A 565 1.70 22.69 -16.97
N VAL A 566 0.71 21.91 -16.52
CA VAL A 566 -0.48 22.44 -15.84
C VAL A 566 -0.12 23.19 -14.55
N LEU A 567 0.78 22.65 -13.74
CA LEU A 567 1.28 23.32 -12.54
C LEU A 567 2.16 24.53 -12.88
N ASN A 568 3.08 24.39 -13.84
CA ASN A 568 3.98 25.47 -14.26
C ASN A 568 3.23 26.69 -14.80
N SER A 569 2.06 26.48 -15.42
CA SER A 569 1.20 27.58 -15.89
C SER A 569 0.53 28.36 -14.75
N GLY A 570 0.51 27.82 -13.53
CA GLY A 570 -0.15 28.43 -12.38
C GLY A 570 -1.62 28.74 -12.67
N THR A 571 -2.15 29.81 -12.07
CA THR A 571 -3.51 30.29 -12.37
C THR A 571 -3.56 31.27 -13.54
N SER A 572 -2.46 31.44 -14.29
CA SER A 572 -2.41 32.37 -15.43
C SER A 572 -3.13 31.84 -16.67
N HIS A 573 -3.32 30.52 -16.74
CA HIS A 573 -4.06 29.84 -17.80
C HIS A 573 -5.32 29.18 -17.22
N PRO A 574 -6.46 29.18 -17.94
CA PRO A 574 -7.70 28.56 -17.43
C PRO A 574 -7.56 27.09 -17.07
N GLY A 575 -6.76 26.35 -17.85
CA GLY A 575 -6.38 24.97 -17.60
C GLY A 575 -5.23 24.73 -16.63
N GLY A 576 -4.70 25.77 -15.99
CA GLY A 576 -3.63 25.67 -15.01
C GLY A 576 -4.12 25.47 -13.57
N LEU A 577 -3.21 25.04 -12.69
CA LEU A 577 -3.45 24.82 -11.26
C LEU A 577 -2.41 25.57 -10.42
N ASP A 578 -2.82 26.06 -9.25
CA ASP A 578 -1.93 26.76 -8.32
C ASP A 578 -0.97 25.77 -7.60
N PRO A 579 0.36 25.88 -7.79
CA PRO A 579 1.34 25.01 -7.13
C PRO A 579 1.37 25.15 -5.60
N GLU A 580 0.97 26.30 -5.04
CA GLU A 580 0.97 26.50 -3.58
C GLU A 580 -0.12 25.67 -2.91
N THR A 581 -1.27 25.50 -3.59
CA THR A 581 -2.42 24.75 -3.10
C THR A 581 -2.58 23.38 -3.75
N THR A 582 -1.59 22.91 -4.53
CA THR A 582 -1.60 21.60 -5.19
C THR A 582 -0.36 20.78 -4.84
N VAL A 583 -0.55 19.49 -4.65
CA VAL A 583 0.48 18.44 -4.59
C VAL A 583 0.24 17.49 -5.76
N MET A 584 1.26 17.26 -6.58
CA MET A 584 1.24 16.21 -7.60
C MET A 584 2.07 15.02 -7.13
N ALA A 585 1.45 13.84 -7.13
CA ALA A 585 2.16 12.59 -6.88
C ALA A 585 1.52 11.43 -7.63
N ILE A 586 2.36 10.64 -8.28
CA ILE A 586 2.00 9.42 -8.99
C ILE A 586 1.52 8.38 -7.98
N TRP A 587 0.33 7.84 -8.19
CA TRP A 587 -0.20 6.72 -7.43
C TRP A 587 0.23 5.40 -8.09
N PRO A 588 0.93 4.49 -7.39
CA PRO A 588 1.66 3.39 -8.03
C PRO A 588 0.80 2.19 -8.44
N ALA A 589 -0.48 2.14 -8.05
CA ALA A 589 -1.30 0.96 -8.30
C ALA A 589 -1.58 0.72 -9.80
N PRO A 590 -1.65 -0.56 -10.22
CA PRO A 590 -2.21 -0.93 -11.52
C PRO A 590 -3.64 -0.43 -11.70
N MET A 591 -3.98 -0.01 -12.91
CA MET A 591 -5.35 0.23 -13.32
C MET A 591 -6.02 -1.11 -13.65
N VAL A 592 -7.05 -1.47 -12.90
CA VAL A 592 -7.73 -2.75 -13.06
C VAL A 592 -8.82 -2.69 -14.13
N TYR A 593 -9.47 -1.54 -14.28
CA TYR A 593 -10.68 -1.31 -15.06
C TYR A 593 -11.93 -2.05 -14.53
N ALA A 594 -12.03 -2.19 -13.20
CA ALA A 594 -13.15 -2.86 -12.52
C ALA A 594 -14.25 -1.88 -12.01
N GLY A 595 -14.34 -0.68 -12.59
CA GLY A 595 -15.49 0.22 -12.42
C GLY A 595 -15.85 0.51 -10.94
N PRO A 596 -17.11 0.26 -10.52
CA PRO A 596 -17.57 0.50 -9.15
C PRO A 596 -16.81 -0.27 -8.05
N THR A 597 -16.23 -1.44 -8.37
CA THR A 597 -15.38 -2.18 -7.44
C THR A 597 -14.06 -1.42 -7.24
N GLU A 598 -13.42 -1.00 -8.32
CA GLU A 598 -12.09 -0.39 -8.27
C GLU A 598 -12.10 1.03 -7.70
N VAL A 599 -13.15 1.83 -7.97
CA VAL A 599 -13.21 3.21 -7.46
C VAL A 599 -13.21 3.29 -5.94
N GLN A 600 -13.71 2.25 -5.25
CA GLN A 600 -13.61 2.13 -3.79
C GLN A 600 -12.14 2.03 -3.35
N PHE A 601 -11.34 1.23 -4.06
CA PHE A 601 -9.90 1.10 -3.80
C PHE A 601 -9.14 2.39 -4.15
N HIS A 602 -9.53 3.09 -5.22
CA HIS A 602 -8.97 4.41 -5.58
C HIS A 602 -9.16 5.41 -4.44
N ALA A 603 -10.37 5.50 -3.89
CA ALA A 603 -10.71 6.42 -2.81
C ALA A 603 -10.03 6.03 -1.50
N LYS A 604 -10.10 4.76 -1.11
CA LYS A 604 -9.42 4.25 0.09
C LYS A 604 -7.92 4.52 0.08
N SER A 605 -7.24 4.25 -1.02
CA SER A 605 -5.78 4.45 -1.09
C SER A 605 -5.42 5.91 -0.84
N ARG A 606 -6.30 6.83 -1.26
CA ARG A 606 -6.12 8.27 -1.04
C ARG A 606 -6.40 8.67 0.40
N ARG A 607 -7.43 8.09 1.01
CA ARG A 607 -7.69 8.25 2.45
C ARG A 607 -6.52 7.75 3.29
N SER A 608 -5.93 6.61 2.93
CA SER A 608 -4.77 6.04 3.64
C SER A 608 -3.54 6.96 3.60
N ALA A 609 -3.44 7.84 2.61
CA ALA A 609 -2.42 8.86 2.50
C ALA A 609 -2.87 10.26 2.98
N GLY A 610 -4.03 10.38 3.65
CA GLY A 610 -4.48 11.61 4.31
C GLY A 610 -5.54 12.44 3.56
N ALA A 611 -6.15 11.93 2.49
CA ALA A 611 -7.24 12.63 1.82
C ALA A 611 -8.57 12.52 2.59
N SER A 612 -9.14 13.66 2.97
CA SER A 612 -10.45 13.76 3.61
C SER A 612 -11.60 13.72 2.59
N TYR A 613 -11.34 14.16 1.37
CA TYR A 613 -12.30 14.22 0.28
C TYR A 613 -11.80 13.49 -0.96
N PHE A 614 -12.70 12.80 -1.66
CA PHE A 614 -12.42 12.18 -2.95
C PHE A 614 -13.32 12.73 -4.03
N VAL A 615 -12.70 13.03 -5.17
CA VAL A 615 -13.41 13.51 -6.35
C VAL A 615 -13.80 12.32 -7.22
N VAL A 616 -15.09 12.20 -7.56
CA VAL A 616 -15.60 11.10 -8.39
C VAL A 616 -16.57 11.58 -9.47
N GLY A 617 -16.31 11.16 -10.71
CA GLY A 617 -17.10 11.52 -11.90
C GLY A 617 -18.09 10.45 -12.36
N ARG A 618 -18.50 10.54 -13.63
CA ARG A 618 -19.26 9.49 -14.34
C ARG A 618 -18.31 8.38 -14.77
N ASP A 619 -18.77 7.13 -14.67
CA ASP A 619 -18.06 5.91 -15.08
C ASP A 619 -16.60 5.83 -14.56
N PRO A 620 -16.37 6.07 -13.25
CA PRO A 620 -15.03 6.02 -12.71
C PRO A 620 -14.49 4.59 -12.84
N ALA A 621 -13.25 4.49 -13.31
CA ALA A 621 -12.58 3.21 -13.55
C ALA A 621 -13.27 2.26 -14.56
N GLY A 622 -14.23 2.75 -15.33
CA GLY A 622 -14.87 1.98 -16.39
C GLY A 622 -14.06 1.90 -17.69
N MET A 623 -14.47 0.95 -18.52
CA MET A 623 -14.09 0.81 -19.93
C MET A 623 -15.21 0.11 -20.70
N LYS A 624 -15.05 0.03 -22.02
CA LYS A 624 -15.94 -0.76 -22.88
C LYS A 624 -15.57 -2.24 -22.86
N GLY A 625 -16.56 -3.10 -23.04
CA GLY A 625 -16.35 -4.53 -23.20
C GLY A 625 -15.63 -4.86 -24.50
N SER A 626 -14.78 -5.88 -24.46
CA SER A 626 -14.09 -6.38 -25.65
C SER A 626 -15.06 -7.12 -26.58
N SER A 627 -14.60 -7.49 -27.78
CA SER A 627 -15.35 -8.36 -28.69
C SER A 627 -15.56 -9.77 -28.15
N GLU A 628 -14.80 -10.18 -27.13
CA GLU A 628 -14.91 -11.48 -26.45
C GLU A 628 -15.81 -11.40 -25.20
N ALA A 629 -16.33 -10.21 -24.85
CA ALA A 629 -17.16 -10.04 -23.67
C ALA A 629 -18.45 -10.87 -23.76
N THR A 630 -18.76 -11.63 -22.71
CA THR A 630 -19.96 -12.47 -22.65
C THR A 630 -21.25 -11.62 -22.72
N THR A 631 -21.18 -10.40 -22.18
CA THR A 631 -22.23 -9.37 -22.18
C THR A 631 -21.59 -8.00 -22.38
N TYR A 632 -22.27 -7.07 -23.04
CA TYR A 632 -21.82 -5.68 -23.25
C TYR A 632 -20.58 -5.53 -24.16
N ALA A 633 -20.45 -6.37 -25.19
CA ALA A 633 -19.42 -6.19 -26.22
C ALA A 633 -19.57 -4.82 -26.90
N ASP A 634 -18.48 -4.06 -27.00
CA ASP A 634 -18.40 -2.68 -27.52
C ASP A 634 -19.27 -1.62 -26.79
N GLU A 635 -19.94 -2.01 -25.71
CA GLU A 635 -20.73 -1.17 -24.80
C GLU A 635 -19.96 -0.87 -23.51
N ASP A 636 -20.38 0.15 -22.76
CA ASP A 636 -19.80 0.47 -21.44
C ASP A 636 -20.07 -0.72 -20.50
N LEU A 637 -19.04 -1.25 -19.83
CA LEU A 637 -19.17 -2.41 -18.94
C LEU A 637 -20.01 -2.11 -17.68
N TYR A 638 -20.10 -0.84 -17.29
CA TYR A 638 -20.77 -0.40 -16.08
C TYR A 638 -21.69 0.78 -16.37
N ASP A 639 -22.77 0.88 -15.59
CA ASP A 639 -23.57 2.10 -15.58
C ASP A 639 -22.72 3.27 -15.05
N GLY A 640 -22.74 4.39 -15.77
CA GLY A 640 -21.92 5.55 -15.47
C GLY A 640 -22.21 6.25 -14.12
N ASN A 641 -23.29 5.91 -13.42
CA ASN A 641 -23.57 6.41 -12.07
C ASN A 641 -23.23 5.42 -10.96
N HIS A 642 -23.07 4.12 -11.25
CA HIS A 642 -22.86 3.10 -10.22
C HIS A 642 -21.63 3.37 -9.36
N GLY A 643 -20.51 3.81 -9.95
CA GLY A 643 -19.31 4.13 -9.18
C GLY A 643 -19.53 5.20 -8.10
N ARG A 644 -20.40 6.18 -8.35
CA ARG A 644 -20.74 7.22 -7.37
C ARG A 644 -21.60 6.66 -6.23
N TYR A 645 -22.63 5.89 -6.56
CA TYR A 645 -23.55 5.33 -5.57
C TYR A 645 -22.87 4.27 -4.70
N VAL A 646 -22.10 3.37 -5.31
CA VAL A 646 -21.38 2.33 -4.58
C VAL A 646 -20.35 2.95 -3.64
N LEU A 647 -19.60 3.95 -4.11
CA LEU A 647 -18.58 4.60 -3.30
C LEU A 647 -19.16 5.32 -2.07
N GLN A 648 -20.32 5.99 -2.21
CA GLN A 648 -21.03 6.64 -1.10
C GLN A 648 -21.51 5.64 -0.03
N ASN A 649 -21.72 4.38 -0.40
CA ASN A 649 -22.19 3.31 0.48
C ASN A 649 -21.10 2.26 0.76
N SER A 650 -19.83 2.57 0.44
CA SER A 650 -18.75 1.60 0.54
C SER A 650 -18.49 1.21 2.00
N PRO A 651 -18.46 -0.09 2.33
CA PRO A 651 -18.22 -0.55 3.70
C PRO A 651 -16.81 -0.15 4.14
N GLY A 652 -16.70 0.43 5.34
CA GLY A 652 -15.40 0.81 5.90
C GLY A 652 -14.71 1.98 5.18
N ILE A 653 -15.44 2.81 4.40
CA ILE A 653 -14.94 4.06 3.78
C ILE A 653 -14.76 5.21 4.79
N GLY A 654 -15.14 4.98 6.05
CA GLY A 654 -14.84 5.84 7.19
C GLY A 654 -15.36 7.26 7.00
N GLY A 655 -14.59 8.26 7.42
CA GLY A 655 -14.99 9.67 7.35
C GLY A 655 -14.80 10.36 5.99
N MET A 656 -14.38 9.63 4.94
CA MET A 656 -14.09 10.24 3.64
C MET A 656 -15.37 10.74 2.97
N LYS A 657 -15.33 11.98 2.45
CA LYS A 657 -16.48 12.61 1.79
C LYS A 657 -16.28 12.65 0.28
N MET A 658 -17.37 12.54 -0.47
CA MET A 658 -17.33 12.53 -1.93
C MET A 658 -17.71 13.90 -2.48
N LEU A 659 -16.93 14.40 -3.44
CA LEU A 659 -17.25 15.61 -4.19
C LEU A 659 -17.79 15.21 -5.57
N SER A 660 -19.03 15.61 -5.83
CA SER A 660 -19.66 15.45 -7.14
C SER A 660 -19.59 16.75 -7.93
N PHE A 661 -19.50 16.65 -9.25
CA PHE A 661 -19.42 17.81 -10.11
C PHE A 661 -20.66 18.06 -10.96
N VAL A 662 -20.84 19.34 -11.24
CA VAL A 662 -21.71 19.82 -12.31
C VAL A 662 -21.00 19.66 -13.66
N LYS A 663 -21.77 19.38 -14.70
CA LYS A 663 -21.26 19.30 -16.07
C LYS A 663 -20.79 20.68 -16.52
N VAL A 664 -19.60 20.76 -17.11
CA VAL A 664 -19.02 22.00 -17.67
C VAL A 664 -18.75 21.86 -19.17
N MET A 665 -18.84 22.97 -19.91
CA MET A 665 -18.61 23.06 -21.35
C MET A 665 -17.73 24.27 -21.65
N TYR A 666 -17.08 24.28 -22.82
CA TYR A 666 -16.22 25.38 -23.23
C TYR A 666 -17.07 26.55 -23.77
N ASP A 667 -16.96 27.72 -23.15
CA ASP A 667 -17.63 28.96 -23.55
C ASP A 667 -16.77 29.71 -24.58
N ILE A 668 -17.27 29.83 -25.82
CA ILE A 668 -16.52 30.44 -26.92
C ILE A 668 -16.32 31.95 -26.77
N ARG A 669 -17.12 32.62 -25.94
CA ARG A 669 -17.01 34.07 -25.74
C ARG A 669 -15.87 34.43 -24.80
N ASP A 670 -15.71 33.61 -23.75
CA ASP A 670 -14.77 33.86 -22.67
C ASP A 670 -13.48 33.04 -22.80
N ASN A 671 -13.44 32.09 -23.73
CA ASN A 671 -12.34 31.15 -23.93
C ASN A 671 -12.00 30.35 -22.67
N ASP A 672 -13.04 29.91 -21.95
CA ASP A 672 -12.92 29.24 -20.66
C ASP A 672 -14.03 28.18 -20.47
N MET A 673 -13.84 27.26 -19.53
CA MET A 673 -14.81 26.25 -19.17
C MET A 673 -15.78 26.79 -18.13
N LYS A 674 -17.08 26.65 -18.38
CA LYS A 674 -18.14 27.11 -17.48
C LYS A 674 -19.27 26.10 -17.39
N VAL A 675 -20.11 26.26 -16.37
CA VAL A 675 -21.42 25.62 -16.34
C VAL A 675 -22.22 26.17 -17.53
N PRO A 676 -22.78 25.30 -18.39
CA PRO A 676 -23.52 25.76 -19.57
C PRO A 676 -24.74 26.57 -19.17
N ASP A 677 -24.96 27.67 -19.88
CA ASP A 677 -26.09 28.58 -19.71
C ASP A 677 -27.17 28.25 -20.74
N GLU A 678 -28.33 27.80 -20.26
CA GLU A 678 -29.43 27.30 -21.10
C GLU A 678 -29.95 28.34 -22.10
N ASP A 679 -29.89 29.63 -21.74
CA ASP A 679 -30.36 30.73 -22.58
C ASP A 679 -29.42 31.06 -23.74
N ARG A 680 -28.20 30.50 -23.72
CA ARG A 680 -27.16 30.75 -24.74
C ARG A 680 -26.32 29.52 -25.05
N MET A 681 -26.97 28.34 -25.11
CA MET A 681 -26.32 27.05 -25.38
C MET A 681 -25.50 27.02 -26.68
N GLN A 682 -25.85 27.84 -27.67
CA GLN A 682 -25.08 27.97 -28.92
C GLN A 682 -23.64 28.47 -28.71
N ASP A 683 -23.34 29.13 -27.60
CA ASP A 683 -22.00 29.63 -27.26
C ASP A 683 -21.16 28.57 -26.53
N PHE A 684 -21.69 27.37 -26.31
CA PHE A 684 -21.02 26.29 -25.59
C PHE A 684 -20.66 25.11 -26.48
N ILE A 685 -19.41 24.70 -26.44
CA ILE A 685 -18.91 23.54 -27.18
C ILE A 685 -18.50 22.42 -26.22
N SER A 686 -18.95 21.20 -26.53
CA SER A 686 -18.45 19.98 -25.87
C SER A 686 -17.25 19.43 -26.63
N ILE A 687 -16.14 19.22 -25.93
CA ILE A 687 -14.94 18.59 -26.46
C ILE A 687 -14.75 17.28 -25.71
N SER A 688 -15.21 16.17 -26.29
CA SER A 688 -15.06 14.85 -25.69
C SER A 688 -13.60 14.38 -25.77
N GLY A 689 -13.23 13.40 -24.94
CA GLY A 689 -11.93 12.75 -25.02
C GLY A 689 -11.63 12.24 -26.43
N THR A 690 -12.57 11.54 -27.07
CA THR A 690 -12.42 11.06 -28.46
C THR A 690 -12.14 12.19 -29.44
N LYS A 691 -12.86 13.32 -29.33
CA LYS A 691 -12.65 14.49 -30.19
C LYS A 691 -11.26 15.11 -29.96
N MET A 692 -10.84 15.21 -28.70
CA MET A 692 -9.52 15.71 -28.31
C MET A 692 -8.39 14.84 -28.88
N ARG A 693 -8.50 13.50 -28.77
CA ARG A 693 -7.51 12.57 -29.32
C ARG A 693 -7.41 12.68 -30.85
N LEU A 694 -8.54 12.82 -31.54
CA LEU A 694 -8.57 13.00 -32.99
C LEU A 694 -7.90 14.31 -33.41
N LEU A 695 -8.17 15.41 -32.72
CA LEU A 695 -7.51 16.70 -32.96
C LEU A 695 -6.00 16.60 -32.73
N ALA A 696 -5.57 15.93 -31.67
CA ALA A 696 -4.15 15.77 -31.39
C ALA A 696 -3.44 14.92 -32.46
N ARG A 697 -4.06 13.82 -32.92
CA ARG A 697 -3.58 13.02 -34.06
C ARG A 697 -3.44 13.82 -35.34
N ASN A 698 -4.40 14.70 -35.62
CA ASN A 698 -4.35 15.57 -36.79
C ASN A 698 -3.37 16.75 -36.61
N GLY A 699 -2.70 16.86 -35.46
CA GLY A 699 -1.78 17.95 -35.16
C GLY A 699 -2.47 19.31 -35.07
N ALA A 700 -3.68 19.35 -34.54
CA ALA A 700 -4.48 20.57 -34.47
C ALA A 700 -3.73 21.71 -33.77
N VAL A 701 -3.81 22.90 -34.38
CA VAL A 701 -3.19 24.14 -33.88
C VAL A 701 -4.21 24.99 -33.12
N PRO A 702 -3.80 26.01 -32.35
CA PRO A 702 -4.76 26.89 -31.70
C PRO A 702 -5.74 27.56 -32.68
N CYS A 703 -7.03 27.58 -32.33
CA CYS A 703 -8.06 28.29 -33.11
C CYS A 703 -7.83 29.83 -33.10
N SER A 704 -8.55 30.53 -33.98
CA SER A 704 -8.63 32.00 -33.97
C SER A 704 -9.24 32.53 -32.67
N ASP A 705 -8.73 33.67 -32.17
CA ASP A 705 -9.19 34.33 -30.94
C ASP A 705 -10.62 34.86 -31.02
N THR A 706 -11.13 35.11 -32.23
CA THR A 706 -12.40 35.81 -32.46
C THR A 706 -13.43 34.98 -33.23
N ASN A 707 -13.03 33.83 -33.78
CA ASN A 707 -13.91 32.99 -34.60
C ASN A 707 -13.59 31.51 -34.38
N ILE A 708 -14.15 30.94 -33.31
CA ILE A 708 -14.02 29.52 -32.99
C ILE A 708 -15.07 28.74 -33.80
N PRO A 709 -14.66 27.80 -34.67
CA PRO A 709 -15.59 27.04 -35.49
C PRO A 709 -16.39 26.05 -34.63
N SER A 710 -17.65 25.82 -35.01
CA SER A 710 -18.50 24.81 -34.37
C SER A 710 -17.96 23.39 -34.60
N ASP A 711 -17.45 23.12 -35.81
CA ASP A 711 -16.73 21.90 -36.13
C ASP A 711 -15.21 22.07 -36.03
N LEU A 712 -14.70 21.86 -34.81
CA LEU A 712 -13.27 21.89 -34.52
C LEU A 712 -12.46 20.83 -35.30
N VAL A 713 -13.07 19.69 -35.64
CA VAL A 713 -12.36 18.59 -36.34
C VAL A 713 -12.14 18.96 -37.79
N GLU A 714 -13.18 19.48 -38.45
CA GLU A 714 -13.08 19.99 -39.82
C GLU A 714 -12.06 21.14 -39.92
N ALA A 715 -12.08 22.07 -38.97
CA ALA A 715 -11.14 23.18 -38.92
C ALA A 715 -9.73 22.79 -38.43
N ASN A 716 -9.56 21.56 -37.93
CA ASN A 716 -8.35 21.05 -37.29
C ASN A 716 -7.69 22.04 -36.32
N CYS A 717 -8.49 22.59 -35.40
CA CYS A 717 -8.00 23.53 -34.40
C CYS A 717 -8.51 23.21 -32.99
N ILE A 718 -7.74 23.61 -31.98
CA ILE A 718 -8.11 23.51 -30.57
C ILE A 718 -8.35 24.91 -29.98
N PRO A 719 -9.48 25.17 -29.30
CA PRO A 719 -9.73 26.49 -28.70
C PRO A 719 -8.65 26.87 -27.67
N ARG A 720 -8.23 28.14 -27.66
CA ARG A 720 -7.30 28.65 -26.65
C ARG A 720 -7.91 28.52 -25.25
N GLY A 721 -7.11 28.27 -24.22
CA GLY A 721 -7.66 28.07 -22.86
C GLY A 721 -8.15 26.66 -22.58
N PHE A 722 -8.51 25.84 -23.58
CA PHE A 722 -8.95 24.46 -23.35
C PHE A 722 -7.89 23.57 -22.70
N MET A 723 -6.63 23.69 -23.12
CA MET A 723 -5.49 22.98 -22.53
C MET A 723 -4.27 23.90 -22.53
N VAL A 724 -3.40 23.76 -21.54
CA VAL A 724 -2.15 24.52 -21.48
C VAL A 724 -1.32 24.22 -22.75
N PRO A 725 -0.81 25.24 -23.47
CA PRO A 725 -0.20 25.05 -24.79
C PRO A 725 0.94 24.02 -24.83
N LYS A 726 1.93 24.12 -23.93
CA LYS A 726 3.02 23.14 -23.86
C LYS A 726 2.54 21.73 -23.54
N GLY A 727 1.52 21.62 -22.68
CA GLY A 727 0.86 20.36 -22.38
C GLY A 727 0.14 19.77 -23.60
N TRP A 728 -0.49 20.61 -24.42
CA TRP A 728 -1.11 20.21 -25.70
C TRP A 728 -0.05 19.73 -26.70
N ASP A 729 1.05 20.46 -26.84
CA ASP A 729 2.15 20.11 -27.75
C ASP A 729 2.73 18.74 -27.43
N GLY A 730 2.92 18.41 -26.15
CA GLY A 730 3.37 17.08 -25.71
C GLY A 730 2.38 15.96 -26.06
N VAL A 731 1.07 16.23 -25.90
CA VAL A 731 0.02 15.27 -26.29
C VAL A 731 -0.03 15.09 -27.82
N VAL A 732 0.12 16.17 -28.60
CA VAL A 732 0.22 16.11 -30.06
C VAL A 732 1.45 15.31 -30.50
N ASP A 733 2.60 15.53 -29.86
CA ASP A 733 3.84 14.81 -30.17
C ASP A 733 3.69 13.30 -29.94
N TYR A 734 3.01 12.90 -28.87
CA TYR A 734 2.62 11.51 -28.65
C TYR A 734 1.78 10.95 -29.79
N TYR A 735 0.68 11.61 -30.14
CA TYR A 735 -0.22 11.08 -31.17
C TYR A 735 0.38 11.06 -32.58
N LYS A 736 1.36 11.92 -32.87
CA LYS A 736 2.12 11.89 -34.15
C LYS A 736 3.17 10.78 -34.20
N HIS A 737 3.63 10.30 -33.05
CA HIS A 737 4.68 9.28 -32.94
C HIS A 737 4.21 8.10 -32.07
N VAL A 738 2.94 7.72 -32.19
CA VAL A 738 2.34 6.66 -31.37
C VAL A 738 3.01 5.30 -31.58
N ASP A 739 3.56 5.07 -32.76
CA ASP A 739 4.25 3.84 -33.13
C ASP A 739 5.70 3.77 -32.59
N ASP A 740 6.23 4.87 -32.04
CA ASP A 740 7.56 4.92 -31.44
C ASP A 740 7.50 4.41 -29.98
N THR A 741 7.36 3.10 -29.84
CA THR A 741 7.15 2.43 -28.54
C THR A 741 8.33 2.55 -27.56
N GLU A 742 9.53 2.90 -28.04
CA GLU A 742 10.71 3.10 -27.17
C GLU A 742 10.80 4.53 -26.59
N LYS A 743 10.19 5.50 -27.28
CA LYS A 743 10.15 6.89 -26.84
C LYS A 743 9.31 7.11 -25.59
N TRP A 744 8.24 6.34 -25.44
CA TRP A 744 7.21 6.57 -24.42
C TRP A 744 7.35 5.63 -23.23
N ILE A 745 6.86 6.07 -22.06
CA ILE A 745 6.75 5.22 -20.86
C ILE A 745 5.26 4.99 -20.61
N PRO A 746 4.68 3.87 -21.09
CA PRO A 746 3.25 3.63 -20.95
C PRO A 746 2.79 3.67 -19.50
N TRP A 747 3.58 3.08 -18.60
CA TRP A 747 3.36 2.97 -17.17
C TRP A 747 4.67 2.62 -16.45
N SER A 748 4.66 2.57 -15.12
CA SER A 748 5.87 2.36 -14.31
C SER A 748 6.44 0.94 -14.49
N ARG A 749 7.48 0.83 -15.32
CA ARG A 749 8.24 -0.41 -15.58
C ARG A 749 9.72 -0.18 -15.26
N PRO A 750 10.38 -1.09 -14.53
CA PRO A 750 11.78 -0.88 -14.16
C PRO A 750 12.69 -0.81 -15.38
N ARG A 751 13.49 0.24 -15.46
CA ARG A 751 14.66 0.32 -16.34
C ARG A 751 15.87 -0.17 -15.55
N VAL A 752 16.41 -1.32 -15.95
CA VAL A 752 17.49 -2.03 -15.25
C VAL A 752 18.66 -2.20 -16.20
N GLU A 753 19.85 -1.84 -15.75
CA GLU A 753 21.09 -2.18 -16.44
C GLU A 753 21.44 -3.65 -16.15
N PRO A 754 21.63 -4.48 -17.18
CA PRO A 754 22.01 -5.88 -16.98
C PRO A 754 23.46 -5.97 -16.51
N ASP A 755 23.78 -7.01 -15.73
CA ASP A 755 25.16 -7.38 -15.44
C ASP A 755 25.79 -8.03 -16.68
N ILE A 756 26.67 -7.30 -17.35
CA ILE A 756 27.32 -7.72 -18.60
C ILE A 756 28.83 -7.94 -18.39
N SER A 757 29.39 -8.90 -19.12
CA SER A 757 30.83 -9.15 -19.12
C SER A 757 31.64 -7.91 -19.52
N PRO A 758 32.82 -7.64 -18.90
CA PRO A 758 33.72 -6.56 -19.31
C PRO A 758 34.14 -6.62 -20.77
N LYS A 759 34.15 -7.81 -21.37
CA LYS A 759 34.47 -8.04 -22.81
C LYS A 759 33.28 -7.86 -23.75
N THR A 760 32.12 -7.50 -23.21
CA THR A 760 30.88 -7.33 -23.95
C THR A 760 30.47 -5.86 -23.93
N LYS A 761 29.85 -5.40 -25.02
CA LYS A 761 29.19 -4.09 -25.13
C LYS A 761 27.71 -4.31 -25.46
N SER A 762 26.85 -3.47 -24.90
CA SER A 762 25.41 -3.45 -25.18
C SER A 762 25.03 -2.27 -26.08
N GLU A 763 23.93 -2.42 -26.80
CA GLU A 763 23.23 -1.38 -27.54
C GLU A 763 21.72 -1.59 -27.35
N GLY A 764 20.94 -0.50 -27.29
CA GLY A 764 19.51 -0.57 -26.96
C GLY A 764 19.23 -0.63 -25.45
N GLN A 765 17.96 -0.82 -25.07
CA GLN A 765 17.52 -0.85 -23.68
C GLN A 765 17.15 -2.27 -23.25
N PHE A 766 17.76 -2.80 -22.19
CA PHE A 766 17.47 -4.15 -21.72
C PHE A 766 15.98 -4.33 -21.37
N GLY A 767 15.40 -5.46 -21.79
CA GLY A 767 13.97 -5.72 -21.71
C GLY A 767 13.17 -5.23 -22.92
N THR A 768 13.82 -4.69 -23.97
CA THR A 768 13.19 -4.31 -25.25
C THR A 768 13.77 -5.08 -26.43
N ALA A 769 13.05 -5.11 -27.55
CA ALA A 769 13.47 -5.80 -28.77
C ALA A 769 14.71 -5.17 -29.46
N SER A 770 15.08 -3.94 -29.09
CA SER A 770 16.31 -3.30 -29.62
C SER A 770 17.57 -3.70 -28.86
N PHE A 771 17.43 -4.30 -27.68
CA PHE A 771 18.58 -4.69 -26.87
C PHE A 771 19.39 -5.81 -27.53
N LYS A 772 20.68 -5.56 -27.70
CA LYS A 772 21.63 -6.53 -28.24
C LYS A 772 23.00 -6.39 -27.62
N LEU A 773 23.70 -7.51 -27.53
CA LEU A 773 25.07 -7.62 -27.06
C LEU A 773 26.02 -7.96 -28.20
N MET A 774 27.21 -7.36 -28.14
CA MET A 774 28.32 -7.61 -29.07
C MET A 774 29.59 -7.84 -28.27
N HIS A 775 30.49 -8.68 -28.76
CA HIS A 775 31.82 -8.82 -28.18
C HIS A 775 32.69 -7.60 -28.53
N LYS A 776 33.63 -7.23 -27.65
CA LYS A 776 34.53 -6.07 -27.85
C LYS A 776 35.79 -6.44 -28.64
N GLU A 777 36.22 -7.69 -28.56
CA GLU A 777 37.53 -8.14 -29.09
C GLU A 777 37.39 -9.07 -30.30
N VAL A 778 36.19 -9.57 -30.61
CA VAL A 778 35.94 -10.48 -31.74
C VAL A 778 34.67 -10.06 -32.48
N ASP A 779 34.53 -10.51 -33.74
CA ASP A 779 33.42 -10.12 -34.60
C ASP A 779 32.15 -10.94 -34.31
N SER A 780 32.30 -12.20 -33.89
CA SER A 780 31.20 -13.14 -33.64
C SER A 780 31.35 -13.87 -32.31
N PHE A 781 30.30 -13.85 -31.49
CA PHE A 781 30.22 -14.70 -30.29
C PHE A 781 30.23 -16.20 -30.64
N TRP A 782 29.72 -16.57 -31.81
CA TRP A 782 29.58 -17.98 -32.19
C TRP A 782 30.82 -18.54 -32.88
N HIS A 783 31.41 -17.79 -33.81
CA HIS A 783 32.46 -18.31 -34.68
C HIS A 783 33.88 -18.03 -34.16
N ASP A 784 34.13 -16.86 -33.58
CA ASP A 784 35.49 -16.42 -33.23
C ASP A 784 35.95 -16.89 -31.85
N LEU A 785 35.01 -17.16 -30.94
CA LEU A 785 35.33 -17.68 -29.62
C LEU A 785 35.68 -19.16 -29.69
N PRO A 786 36.74 -19.63 -29.00
CA PRO A 786 37.14 -21.02 -29.08
C PRO A 786 36.16 -21.92 -28.34
N LEU A 787 35.89 -23.11 -28.89
CA LEU A 787 35.10 -24.18 -28.25
C LEU A 787 35.58 -24.50 -26.81
N ARG A 788 36.91 -24.49 -26.59
CA ARG A 788 37.56 -24.86 -25.34
C ARG A 788 38.58 -23.81 -24.90
N PRO A 789 38.79 -23.62 -23.58
CA PRO A 789 39.84 -22.73 -23.08
C PRO A 789 41.25 -23.24 -23.42
N SER A 790 41.42 -24.56 -23.46
CA SER A 790 42.66 -25.24 -23.81
C SER A 790 42.38 -26.46 -24.67
N PRO A 791 43.13 -26.69 -25.78
CA PRO A 791 42.99 -27.91 -26.59
C PRO A 791 43.28 -29.22 -25.83
N GLN A 792 44.00 -29.15 -24.70
CA GLN A 792 44.36 -30.33 -23.91
C GLN A 792 43.25 -30.75 -22.92
N GLU A 793 42.31 -29.86 -22.58
CA GLU A 793 41.26 -30.09 -21.59
C GLU A 793 39.95 -30.49 -22.27
N ILE A 794 39.88 -31.74 -22.76
CA ILE A 794 38.77 -32.20 -23.60
C ILE A 794 37.41 -32.13 -22.88
N ASN A 795 37.40 -32.32 -21.55
CA ASN A 795 36.21 -32.28 -20.70
C ASN A 795 35.76 -30.88 -20.28
N VAL A 796 36.45 -29.84 -20.73
CA VAL A 796 36.14 -28.43 -20.44
C VAL A 796 35.77 -27.71 -21.74
N ILE A 797 34.64 -27.01 -21.72
CA ILE A 797 34.15 -26.17 -22.82
C ILE A 797 34.12 -24.71 -22.39
N ASN A 798 34.05 -23.80 -23.34
CA ASN A 798 33.63 -22.43 -23.08
C ASN A 798 32.11 -22.31 -23.26
N LEU A 799 31.42 -21.86 -22.22
CA LEU A 799 30.04 -21.41 -22.28
C LEU A 799 30.02 -19.92 -22.61
N VAL A 800 29.17 -19.49 -23.56
CA VAL A 800 28.79 -18.08 -23.71
C VAL A 800 27.44 -17.88 -23.03
N THR A 801 27.40 -17.14 -21.92
CA THR A 801 26.16 -16.94 -21.16
C THR A 801 25.22 -15.97 -21.88
N GLU A 802 24.02 -16.41 -22.22
CA GLU A 802 22.97 -15.58 -22.84
C GLU A 802 21.96 -15.11 -21.80
N ILE A 803 21.53 -16.00 -20.92
CA ILE A 803 20.53 -15.72 -19.88
C ILE A 803 21.17 -16.07 -18.53
N PRO A 804 21.54 -15.06 -17.73
CA PRO A 804 22.00 -15.27 -16.37
C PRO A 804 20.93 -15.95 -15.51
N MET A 805 21.37 -16.70 -14.50
CA MET A 805 20.50 -17.27 -13.48
C MET A 805 19.55 -16.21 -12.90
N TYR A 806 18.30 -16.60 -12.69
CA TYR A 806 17.17 -15.78 -12.23
C TYR A 806 16.60 -14.76 -13.22
N VAL A 807 17.26 -14.48 -14.34
CA VAL A 807 16.73 -13.61 -15.40
C VAL A 807 15.76 -14.40 -16.26
N THR A 808 14.61 -13.82 -16.62
CA THR A 808 13.62 -14.50 -17.47
C THR A 808 13.53 -13.93 -18.88
N ALA A 809 14.18 -12.81 -19.18
CA ALA A 809 14.30 -12.29 -20.54
C ALA A 809 14.93 -13.36 -21.44
N LYS A 810 14.19 -13.81 -22.47
CA LYS A 810 14.69 -14.84 -23.39
C LYS A 810 15.69 -14.20 -24.35
N MET A 811 16.98 -14.34 -24.04
CA MET A 811 18.10 -13.86 -24.85
C MET A 811 18.66 -15.00 -25.68
N GLU A 812 19.01 -14.72 -26.93
CA GLU A 812 19.51 -15.75 -27.86
C GLU A 812 20.46 -15.17 -28.91
N VAL A 813 21.48 -15.94 -29.27
CA VAL A 813 22.44 -15.66 -30.32
C VAL A 813 21.76 -15.67 -31.69
N GLN A 814 21.90 -14.58 -32.42
CA GLN A 814 21.17 -14.39 -33.66
C GLN A 814 22.01 -14.88 -34.85
N LYS A 815 21.82 -16.14 -35.26
CA LYS A 815 22.54 -16.84 -36.34
C LYS A 815 22.68 -16.03 -37.64
N ALA A 816 21.62 -15.32 -38.03
CA ALA A 816 21.54 -14.57 -39.28
C ALA A 816 22.08 -13.13 -39.19
N LYS A 817 22.17 -12.55 -37.98
CA LYS A 817 22.52 -11.14 -37.82
C LYS A 817 24.04 -10.96 -37.85
N LEU A 818 24.47 -9.81 -38.39
CA LEU A 818 25.89 -9.42 -38.43
C LEU A 818 26.53 -9.57 -37.05
N GLY A 819 27.61 -10.34 -36.98
CA GLY A 819 28.38 -10.59 -35.76
C GLY A 819 27.72 -11.53 -34.74
N ASN A 820 26.66 -12.25 -35.12
CA ASN A 820 25.94 -13.18 -34.24
C ASN A 820 25.68 -12.57 -32.85
N VAL A 821 25.05 -11.40 -32.86
CA VAL A 821 24.72 -10.69 -31.61
C VAL A 821 23.77 -11.51 -30.76
N ILE A 822 23.87 -11.38 -29.44
CA ILE A 822 22.87 -11.94 -28.51
C ILE A 822 21.79 -10.88 -28.33
N SER A 823 20.52 -11.17 -28.65
CA SER A 823 19.40 -10.22 -28.47
C SER A 823 18.19 -10.89 -27.87
N GLN A 824 17.26 -10.10 -27.32
CA GLN A 824 16.02 -10.64 -26.77
C GLN A 824 15.08 -11.09 -27.88
N ASP A 825 14.47 -12.26 -27.69
CA ASP A 825 13.40 -12.77 -28.54
C ASP A 825 12.11 -11.96 -28.41
N SER A 826 11.30 -12.00 -29.47
CA SER A 826 9.96 -11.41 -29.49
C SER A 826 8.87 -12.49 -29.59
N ASN A 827 7.75 -12.24 -28.95
CA ASN A 827 6.51 -12.95 -29.17
C ASN A 827 5.93 -12.63 -30.56
N SER A 828 4.90 -13.37 -30.99
CA SER A 828 4.24 -13.16 -32.29
C SER A 828 3.61 -11.77 -32.45
N ASP A 829 3.32 -11.08 -31.35
CA ASP A 829 2.81 -9.70 -31.32
C ASP A 829 3.93 -8.64 -31.31
N GLY A 830 5.20 -9.05 -31.37
CA GLY A 830 6.37 -8.18 -31.33
C GLY A 830 6.84 -7.81 -29.92
N SER A 831 6.09 -8.16 -28.87
CA SER A 831 6.48 -7.88 -27.50
C SER A 831 7.72 -8.69 -27.08
N PRO A 832 8.60 -8.16 -26.21
CA PRO A 832 9.77 -8.91 -25.72
C PRO A 832 9.34 -10.18 -24.97
N ARG A 833 10.01 -11.29 -25.21
CA ARG A 833 9.67 -12.61 -24.67
C ARG A 833 10.35 -12.87 -23.33
N TYR A 834 9.62 -13.49 -22.41
CA TYR A 834 10.07 -13.87 -21.08
C TYR A 834 9.66 -15.31 -20.74
N TYR A 835 10.49 -16.03 -19.99
CA TYR A 835 10.05 -17.26 -19.32
C TYR A 835 9.05 -16.93 -18.20
N THR A 836 7.93 -17.65 -18.19
CA THR A 836 6.81 -17.41 -17.26
C THR A 836 6.50 -18.61 -16.37
N TYR A 837 7.07 -19.79 -16.66
CA TYR A 837 6.85 -21.01 -15.88
C TYR A 837 7.44 -20.97 -14.47
N GLY A 838 8.53 -20.23 -14.28
CA GLY A 838 9.19 -20.02 -12.99
C GLY A 838 10.46 -19.19 -13.13
N THR A 839 11.23 -19.10 -12.06
CA THR A 839 12.54 -18.44 -12.08
C THR A 839 13.64 -19.44 -12.50
N PRO A 840 14.42 -19.19 -13.57
CA PRO A 840 15.55 -20.03 -13.94
C PRO A 840 16.56 -20.14 -12.80
N PHE A 841 16.92 -21.37 -12.42
CA PHE A 841 17.83 -21.67 -11.32
C PHE A 841 19.21 -22.15 -11.83
N PHE A 842 19.49 -21.90 -13.10
CA PHE A 842 20.69 -22.21 -13.86
C PHE A 842 21.05 -21.01 -14.74
N ASN A 843 22.29 -20.91 -15.19
CA ASN A 843 22.66 -20.01 -16.28
C ASN A 843 22.46 -20.74 -17.62
N TYR A 844 22.03 -20.01 -18.65
CA TYR A 844 21.77 -20.57 -19.97
C TYR A 844 22.60 -19.87 -21.03
N GLY A 845 23.02 -20.62 -22.05
CA GLY A 845 23.59 -20.07 -23.25
C GLY A 845 23.98 -21.18 -24.22
N PHE A 846 25.03 -20.95 -25.00
CA PHE A 846 25.47 -21.89 -26.03
C PHE A 846 26.98 -22.15 -25.98
N ILE A 847 27.41 -23.19 -26.69
CA ILE A 847 28.82 -23.54 -26.88
C ILE A 847 29.33 -22.97 -28.21
N PRO A 848 30.35 -22.10 -28.23
CA PRO A 848 30.93 -21.58 -29.47
C PRO A 848 31.42 -22.68 -30.40
N GLN A 849 31.40 -22.41 -31.70
CA GLN A 849 31.88 -23.32 -32.73
C GLN A 849 31.19 -24.68 -32.76
N THR A 850 29.92 -24.76 -32.37
CA THR A 850 29.09 -25.96 -32.51
C THR A 850 27.86 -25.65 -33.36
N TRP A 851 27.29 -26.66 -34.03
CA TRP A 851 26.06 -26.50 -34.81
C TRP A 851 25.31 -27.84 -34.94
N GLU A 852 24.01 -27.80 -34.63
CA GLU A 852 23.07 -28.91 -34.77
C GLU A 852 22.50 -28.95 -36.19
N ASP A 853 23.13 -29.72 -37.09
CA ASP A 853 22.73 -29.80 -38.50
C ASP A 853 21.32 -30.45 -38.68
N PRO A 854 20.31 -29.73 -39.22
CA PRO A 854 18.97 -30.26 -39.42
C PRO A 854 18.89 -31.37 -40.48
N SER A 855 19.94 -31.58 -41.29
CA SER A 855 20.01 -32.70 -42.24
C SER A 855 20.41 -34.02 -41.59
N VAL A 856 20.92 -33.98 -40.35
CA VAL A 856 21.27 -35.17 -39.58
C VAL A 856 20.07 -35.58 -38.73
N LEU A 857 19.53 -36.76 -39.02
CA LEU A 857 18.39 -37.31 -38.29
C LEU A 857 18.86 -38.18 -37.12
N SER A 858 18.22 -38.02 -35.96
CA SER A 858 18.40 -38.90 -34.81
C SER A 858 17.91 -40.32 -35.13
N PRO A 859 18.23 -41.34 -34.29
CA PRO A 859 17.70 -42.70 -34.47
C PRO A 859 16.16 -42.77 -34.52
N MET A 860 15.47 -41.77 -33.96
CA MET A 860 14.01 -41.62 -33.98
C MET A 860 13.49 -40.82 -35.18
N GLY A 861 14.38 -40.34 -36.06
CA GLY A 861 14.02 -39.61 -37.28
C GLY A 861 13.82 -38.11 -37.09
N ASN A 862 14.21 -37.54 -35.94
CA ASN A 862 14.09 -36.10 -35.67
C ASN A 862 15.32 -35.35 -36.22
N ALA A 863 15.12 -34.18 -36.82
CA ALA A 863 16.20 -33.33 -37.31
C ALA A 863 16.93 -32.62 -36.16
N GLY A 864 18.16 -32.12 -36.34
CA GLY A 864 18.72 -31.13 -35.40
C GLY A 864 17.95 -29.81 -35.44
N ASP A 865 17.97 -29.05 -34.34
CA ASP A 865 17.25 -27.77 -34.17
C ASP A 865 17.84 -26.58 -34.96
N ASN A 866 18.92 -26.80 -35.71
CA ASN A 866 19.58 -25.81 -36.55
C ASN A 866 20.26 -24.68 -35.75
N ASP A 867 20.56 -24.87 -34.47
CA ASP A 867 21.18 -23.91 -33.56
C ASP A 867 22.60 -24.31 -33.09
N PRO A 868 23.37 -23.37 -32.50
CA PRO A 868 24.54 -23.74 -31.70
C PRO A 868 24.11 -24.59 -30.50
N LEU A 869 24.96 -25.51 -30.07
CA LEU A 869 24.59 -26.45 -29.01
C LEU A 869 24.30 -25.72 -27.70
N ASP A 870 23.11 -25.93 -27.16
CA ASP A 870 22.64 -25.30 -25.95
C ASP A 870 23.29 -25.89 -24.70
N VAL A 871 23.47 -25.04 -23.69
CA VAL A 871 24.13 -25.43 -22.43
C VAL A 871 23.49 -24.75 -21.22
N MET A 872 23.25 -25.56 -20.20
CA MET A 872 22.72 -25.18 -18.90
C MET A 872 23.82 -25.36 -17.85
N GLU A 873 24.24 -24.27 -17.24
CA GLU A 873 25.24 -24.25 -16.18
C GLU A 873 24.56 -24.22 -14.81
N VAL A 874 24.86 -25.23 -13.99
CA VAL A 874 24.11 -25.57 -12.75
C VAL A 874 24.80 -25.08 -11.48
N GLY A 875 25.63 -24.04 -11.60
CA GLY A 875 26.37 -23.43 -10.51
C GLY A 875 25.46 -22.81 -9.45
N SER A 876 26.07 -22.10 -8.52
CA SER A 876 25.41 -21.53 -7.34
C SER A 876 25.23 -20.02 -7.44
N SER A 877 25.61 -19.41 -8.57
CA SER A 877 25.56 -17.96 -8.76
C SER A 877 25.28 -17.58 -10.21
N PRO A 878 24.65 -16.41 -10.45
CA PRO A 878 24.51 -15.86 -11.80
C PRO A 878 25.87 -15.56 -12.43
N LEU A 879 26.01 -15.86 -13.72
CA LEU A 879 27.14 -15.48 -14.56
C LEU A 879 26.80 -14.20 -15.35
N PRO A 880 27.74 -13.26 -15.56
CA PRO A 880 27.48 -12.06 -16.34
C PRO A 880 27.06 -12.38 -17.78
N MET A 881 26.12 -11.61 -18.32
CA MET A 881 25.62 -11.80 -19.69
C MET A 881 26.73 -11.54 -20.72
N GLY A 882 26.82 -12.40 -21.72
CA GLY A 882 27.89 -12.42 -22.72
C GLY A 882 29.27 -12.80 -22.16
N SER A 883 29.36 -13.36 -20.95
CA SER A 883 30.63 -13.89 -20.43
C SER A 883 31.02 -15.19 -21.13
N VAL A 884 32.33 -15.41 -21.24
CA VAL A 884 32.91 -16.67 -21.76
C VAL A 884 33.49 -17.43 -20.57
N THR A 885 32.81 -18.48 -20.15
CA THR A 885 33.09 -19.17 -18.88
C THR A 885 33.53 -20.62 -19.13
N PRO A 886 34.74 -21.00 -18.72
CA PRO A 886 35.18 -22.40 -18.73
C PRO A 886 34.29 -23.26 -17.83
N CYS A 887 33.67 -24.29 -18.40
CA CYS A 887 32.75 -25.19 -17.71
C CYS A 887 33.12 -26.66 -17.94
N ARG A 888 33.03 -27.46 -16.88
CA ARG A 888 33.17 -28.93 -16.97
C ARG A 888 31.84 -29.54 -17.41
N VAL A 889 31.88 -30.38 -18.43
CA VAL A 889 30.71 -31.14 -18.91
C VAL A 889 30.37 -32.28 -17.93
N LEU A 890 29.09 -32.40 -17.58
CA LEU A 890 28.57 -33.41 -16.64
C LEU A 890 27.72 -34.48 -17.34
N GLY A 891 27.00 -34.09 -18.40
CA GLY A 891 26.07 -34.92 -19.16
C GLY A 891 25.23 -34.06 -20.12
N SER A 892 24.17 -34.63 -20.68
CA SER A 892 23.19 -33.91 -21.51
C SER A 892 21.77 -34.43 -21.29
N ILE A 893 20.78 -33.57 -21.54
CA ILE A 893 19.36 -33.91 -21.58
C ILE A 893 18.85 -33.54 -22.97
N GLU A 894 18.23 -34.50 -23.66
CA GLU A 894 17.74 -34.33 -25.04
C GLU A 894 16.22 -34.15 -25.04
N LEU A 895 15.77 -33.05 -25.64
CA LEU A 895 14.38 -32.69 -25.83
C LEU A 895 13.95 -33.04 -27.26
N ILE A 896 12.70 -33.49 -27.42
CA ILE A 896 12.03 -33.60 -28.71
C ILE A 896 11.01 -32.48 -28.79
N ASP A 897 11.27 -31.49 -29.67
CA ASP A 897 10.45 -30.30 -29.86
C ASP A 897 9.96 -30.25 -31.32
N ASP A 898 8.66 -30.48 -31.56
CA ASP A 898 8.05 -30.43 -32.90
C ASP A 898 8.78 -31.21 -34.02
N GLY A 899 9.46 -32.32 -33.67
CA GLY A 899 10.21 -33.16 -34.61
C GLY A 899 11.69 -32.80 -34.76
N GLU A 900 12.16 -31.84 -33.96
CA GLU A 900 13.56 -31.45 -33.80
C GLU A 900 14.14 -32.08 -32.52
N THR A 901 15.42 -32.39 -32.59
CA THR A 901 16.27 -32.87 -31.50
C THR A 901 17.01 -31.66 -30.99
N ASP A 902 16.83 -31.38 -29.70
CA ASP A 902 17.42 -30.23 -29.03
C ASP A 902 18.21 -30.74 -27.82
N HIS A 903 19.53 -30.72 -27.93
CA HIS A 903 20.42 -31.20 -26.88
C HIS A 903 20.79 -30.08 -25.91
N LYS A 904 20.38 -30.23 -24.64
CA LYS A 904 20.83 -29.37 -23.53
C LYS A 904 22.03 -29.99 -22.82
N ILE A 905 23.23 -29.47 -23.08
CA ILE A 905 24.44 -29.87 -22.35
C ILE A 905 24.36 -29.36 -20.91
N ILE A 906 24.64 -30.23 -19.93
CA ILE A 906 24.68 -29.84 -18.52
C ILE A 906 26.15 -29.71 -18.10
N CYS A 907 26.49 -28.55 -17.51
CA CYS A 907 27.85 -28.26 -17.09
C CYS A 907 27.93 -27.50 -15.76
N ILE A 908 29.11 -27.43 -15.17
CA ILE A 908 29.40 -26.57 -14.01
C ILE A 908 30.61 -25.68 -14.28
N ALA A 909 30.51 -24.39 -13.97
CA ALA A 909 31.60 -23.45 -14.13
C ALA A 909 32.79 -23.85 -13.25
N LEU A 910 34.02 -23.79 -13.78
CA LEU A 910 35.22 -24.15 -13.01
C LEU A 910 35.49 -23.20 -11.82
N SER A 911 34.90 -22.01 -11.85
CA SER A 911 34.95 -21.02 -10.77
C SER A 911 33.91 -21.27 -9.66
N ASP A 912 32.96 -22.19 -9.86
CA ASP A 912 31.94 -22.49 -8.85
C ASP A 912 32.57 -23.20 -7.63
N PRO A 913 32.17 -22.86 -6.39
CA PRO A 913 32.70 -23.51 -5.19
C PRO A 913 32.51 -25.03 -5.13
N ASP A 914 31.46 -25.57 -5.77
CA ASP A 914 31.19 -27.01 -5.80
C ASP A 914 31.80 -27.70 -7.03
N ALA A 915 32.50 -26.96 -7.90
CA ALA A 915 33.12 -27.53 -9.10
C ALA A 915 34.10 -28.66 -8.76
N GLU A 916 34.85 -28.59 -7.66
CA GLU A 916 35.77 -29.68 -7.27
C GLU A 916 35.05 -30.95 -6.78
N ARG A 917 33.74 -30.89 -6.55
CA ARG A 917 32.93 -31.98 -5.99
C ARG A 917 31.97 -32.57 -7.00
N ILE A 918 31.66 -31.83 -8.07
CA ILE A 918 30.70 -32.23 -9.10
C ILE A 918 31.45 -32.54 -10.40
N HIS A 919 31.55 -33.83 -10.73
CA HIS A 919 32.21 -34.33 -11.94
C HIS A 919 31.26 -35.08 -12.89
N SER A 920 30.04 -35.39 -12.44
CA SER A 920 29.01 -36.11 -13.19
C SER A 920 27.60 -35.67 -12.77
N MET A 921 26.59 -36.08 -13.53
CA MET A 921 25.18 -35.90 -13.15
C MET A 921 24.83 -36.56 -11.80
N SER A 922 25.45 -37.71 -11.48
CA SER A 922 25.26 -38.37 -10.19
C SER A 922 25.84 -37.57 -9.02
N ASP A 923 27.00 -36.92 -9.21
CA ASP A 923 27.56 -36.03 -8.19
C ASP A 923 26.66 -34.80 -8.01
N LEU A 924 26.11 -34.26 -9.10
CA LEU A 924 25.17 -33.13 -9.04
C LEU A 924 23.98 -33.47 -8.15
N ASP A 925 23.32 -34.61 -8.34
CA ASP A 925 22.17 -34.99 -7.50
C ASP A 925 22.56 -35.38 -6.07
N PHE A 926 23.79 -35.80 -5.84
CA PHE A 926 24.27 -36.05 -4.48
C PHE A 926 24.50 -34.74 -3.71
N ILE A 927 25.09 -33.75 -4.36
CA ILE A 927 25.44 -32.44 -3.75
C ILE A 927 24.24 -31.50 -3.72
N LYS A 928 23.49 -31.45 -4.83
CA LYS A 928 22.28 -30.66 -5.04
C LYS A 928 21.10 -31.61 -5.24
N LYS A 929 20.57 -32.13 -4.14
CA LYS A 929 19.50 -33.13 -4.17
C LYS A 929 18.28 -32.68 -4.98
N GLY A 930 17.86 -33.50 -5.94
CA GLY A 930 16.66 -33.28 -6.77
C GLY A 930 16.87 -32.28 -7.92
N HIS A 931 18.10 -31.83 -8.17
CA HIS A 931 18.39 -30.81 -9.18
C HIS A 931 18.16 -31.32 -10.61
N THR A 932 18.53 -32.57 -10.92
CA THR A 932 18.28 -33.17 -12.24
C THR A 932 16.78 -33.27 -12.54
N GLU A 933 15.97 -33.73 -11.58
CA GLU A 933 14.52 -33.81 -11.76
C GLU A 933 13.89 -32.43 -11.94
N LYS A 934 14.39 -31.41 -11.22
CA LYS A 934 13.96 -30.03 -11.41
C LYS A 934 14.31 -29.48 -12.80
N LEU A 935 15.47 -29.85 -13.35
CA LEU A 935 15.86 -29.48 -14.73
C LEU A 935 14.94 -30.16 -15.76
N LYS A 936 14.65 -31.46 -15.56
CA LYS A 936 13.74 -32.22 -16.43
C LYS A 936 12.33 -31.62 -16.43
N ASP A 937 11.77 -31.31 -15.26
CA ASP A 937 10.44 -30.68 -15.16
C ASP A 937 10.43 -29.31 -15.85
N TRP A 938 11.47 -28.48 -15.64
CA TRP A 938 11.63 -27.21 -16.35
C TRP A 938 11.61 -27.40 -17.87
N LEU A 939 12.46 -28.28 -18.41
CA LEU A 939 12.57 -28.51 -19.86
C LEU A 939 11.27 -29.06 -20.48
N LYS A 940 10.56 -29.93 -19.76
CA LYS A 940 9.26 -30.46 -20.19
C LYS A 940 8.18 -29.36 -20.24
N ARG A 941 8.25 -28.35 -19.36
CA ARG A 941 7.10 -27.47 -19.09
C ARG A 941 7.31 -25.97 -19.26
N TYR A 942 8.51 -25.49 -19.53
CA TYR A 942 8.77 -24.04 -19.59
C TYR A 942 7.92 -23.28 -20.63
N LYS A 943 7.39 -23.96 -21.65
CA LYS A 943 6.51 -23.42 -22.68
C LYS A 943 5.01 -23.54 -22.37
N THR A 944 4.60 -24.26 -21.31
CA THR A 944 3.17 -24.51 -21.05
C THR A 944 2.42 -23.26 -20.61
N SER A 945 3.11 -22.35 -19.92
CA SER A 945 2.58 -21.03 -19.58
C SER A 945 2.36 -20.14 -20.80
N ASP A 946 3.03 -20.43 -21.92
CA ASP A 946 2.78 -19.80 -23.22
C ASP A 946 1.62 -20.48 -23.99
N GLY A 947 0.89 -21.40 -23.35
CA GLY A 947 -0.21 -22.17 -23.95
C GLY A 947 0.23 -23.31 -24.87
N LYS A 948 1.53 -23.63 -24.92
CA LYS A 948 2.05 -24.77 -25.69
C LYS A 948 1.91 -26.08 -24.90
N LYS A 949 2.01 -27.22 -25.60
CA LYS A 949 2.00 -28.54 -24.97
C LYS A 949 3.30 -28.80 -24.20
N GLU A 950 3.27 -29.75 -23.28
CA GLU A 950 4.48 -30.28 -22.65
C GLU A 950 5.39 -30.90 -23.72
N ASN A 951 6.69 -30.65 -23.61
CA ASN A 951 7.71 -31.27 -24.45
C ASN A 951 7.99 -32.71 -23.98
N ASN A 952 8.51 -33.54 -24.87
CA ASN A 952 8.96 -34.88 -24.54
C ASN A 952 10.49 -34.91 -24.42
N LEU A 953 11.01 -35.71 -23.48
CA LEU A 953 12.43 -36.04 -23.48
C LEU A 953 12.66 -37.25 -24.39
N ALA A 954 13.77 -37.25 -25.13
CA ALA A 954 14.18 -38.42 -25.91
C ALA A 954 14.54 -39.62 -25.03
N GLN A 955 14.96 -39.35 -23.80
CA GLN A 955 15.33 -40.33 -22.78
C GLN A 955 15.03 -39.81 -21.38
N GLU A 956 14.71 -40.70 -20.44
CA GLU A 956 14.39 -40.31 -19.06
C GLU A 956 15.62 -40.01 -18.21
N GLU A 957 16.73 -40.69 -18.45
CA GLU A 957 18.00 -40.46 -17.73
C GLU A 957 18.92 -39.55 -18.55
N PRO A 958 19.62 -38.59 -17.92
CA PRO A 958 20.65 -37.81 -18.60
C PRO A 958 21.77 -38.71 -19.15
N THR A 959 22.42 -38.27 -20.22
CA THR A 959 23.63 -38.95 -20.73
C THR A 959 24.80 -38.82 -19.77
N SER A 960 25.79 -39.69 -19.93
CA SER A 960 27.08 -39.55 -19.27
C SER A 960 27.88 -38.35 -19.83
N ALA A 961 28.84 -37.84 -19.06
CA ALA A 961 29.76 -36.81 -19.54
C ALA A 961 30.50 -37.21 -20.83
N GLN A 962 30.80 -38.50 -21.02
CA GLN A 962 31.49 -38.98 -22.23
C GLN A 962 30.61 -38.89 -23.47
N GLU A 963 29.34 -39.29 -23.35
CA GLU A 963 28.36 -39.18 -24.44
C GLU A 963 28.07 -37.72 -24.79
N ALA A 964 27.91 -36.85 -23.78
CA ALA A 964 27.78 -35.41 -23.99
C ALA A 964 28.99 -34.80 -24.73
N LEU A 965 30.21 -35.20 -24.38
CA LEU A 965 31.42 -34.77 -25.09
C LEU A 965 31.50 -35.29 -26.53
N GLN A 966 30.93 -36.46 -26.80
CA GLN A 966 30.80 -36.97 -28.17
C GLN A 966 29.84 -36.09 -28.97
N ILE A 967 28.67 -35.75 -28.43
CA ILE A 967 27.71 -34.82 -29.06
C ILE A 967 28.40 -33.50 -29.42
N ILE A 968 29.10 -32.88 -28.46
CA ILE A 968 29.85 -31.62 -28.67
C ILE A 968 30.89 -31.77 -29.79
N THR A 969 31.58 -32.90 -29.86
CA THR A 969 32.60 -33.15 -30.89
C THR A 969 31.95 -33.29 -32.28
N GLU A 970 30.83 -33.99 -32.38
CA GLU A 970 30.09 -34.15 -33.62
C GLU A 970 29.50 -32.83 -34.12
N THR A 971 28.89 -32.03 -33.25
CA THR A 971 28.35 -30.72 -33.62
C THR A 971 29.44 -29.70 -33.94
N HIS A 972 30.63 -29.81 -33.34
CA HIS A 972 31.79 -29.02 -33.74
C HIS A 972 32.24 -29.35 -35.18
N GLU A 973 32.31 -30.63 -35.54
CA GLU A 973 32.66 -31.02 -36.92
C GLU A 973 31.58 -30.59 -37.93
N ARG A 974 30.30 -30.63 -37.57
CA ARG A 974 29.20 -30.09 -38.39
C ARG A 974 29.36 -28.58 -38.59
N TRP A 975 29.69 -27.82 -37.54
CA TRP A 975 30.01 -26.40 -37.65
C TRP A 975 31.21 -26.13 -38.58
N ARG A 976 32.26 -26.97 -38.52
CA ARG A 976 33.42 -26.84 -39.43
C ARG A 976 33.01 -27.05 -40.89
N ILE A 977 32.10 -27.99 -41.15
CA ILE A 977 31.51 -28.20 -42.48
C ILE A 977 30.70 -26.97 -42.92
N LEU A 978 29.83 -26.45 -42.04
CA LEU A 978 29.04 -25.23 -42.28
C LEU A 978 29.94 -24.04 -42.66
N CYS A 979 31.07 -23.89 -41.98
CA CYS A 979 32.08 -22.86 -42.23
C CYS A 979 33.00 -23.16 -43.44
N GLY A 980 32.81 -24.27 -44.15
CA GLY A 980 33.63 -24.64 -45.32
C GLY A 980 35.07 -25.03 -44.99
N LYS A 981 35.37 -25.42 -43.74
CA LYS A 981 36.72 -25.75 -43.25
C LYS A 981 37.15 -27.19 -43.51
N THR A 982 36.28 -28.03 -44.07
CA THR A 982 36.57 -29.42 -44.44
C THR A 982 36.24 -29.61 -45.93
N GLY A 983 37.08 -30.37 -46.66
CA GLY A 983 37.10 -30.43 -48.13
C GLY A 983 35.86 -31.02 -48.84
N SER A 984 34.74 -31.24 -48.12
CA SER A 984 33.45 -31.59 -48.70
C SER A 984 32.59 -30.33 -48.83
N TYR A 985 32.63 -29.72 -50.01
CA TYR A 985 31.79 -28.58 -50.38
C TYR A 985 30.31 -28.99 -50.34
N THR A 986 29.54 -28.55 -49.33
CA THR A 986 28.09 -28.86 -49.20
C THR A 986 27.19 -27.97 -50.08
N GLY A 987 27.76 -27.15 -50.98
CA GLY A 987 26.97 -26.37 -51.93
C GLY A 987 26.29 -25.13 -51.33
N PHE A 988 26.58 -24.79 -50.07
CA PHE A 988 26.17 -23.51 -49.49
C PHE A 988 27.11 -22.40 -49.97
N LEU A 989 26.62 -21.58 -50.90
CA LEU A 989 27.31 -20.41 -51.44
C LEU A 989 27.40 -19.29 -50.38
N PRO A 990 28.39 -18.37 -50.47
CA PRO A 990 28.39 -17.14 -49.67
C PRO A 990 27.09 -16.36 -49.98
N GLY A 991 26.18 -16.29 -49.00
CA GLY A 991 24.80 -15.83 -49.18
C GLY A 991 23.72 -16.90 -48.94
N ALA A 992 24.02 -18.01 -48.26
CA ALA A 992 23.05 -19.00 -47.80
C ALA A 992 22.01 -18.39 -46.85
N ASN A 993 20.75 -18.34 -47.29
CA ASN A 993 19.59 -17.68 -46.68
C ASN A 993 19.34 -18.03 -45.20
N GLY A 994 20.12 -17.47 -44.25
CA GLY A 994 19.86 -17.64 -42.81
C GLY A 994 21.05 -17.54 -41.85
N PHE A 995 22.30 -17.45 -42.34
CA PHE A 995 23.48 -17.44 -41.46
C PHE A 995 24.46 -16.30 -41.79
N PHE A 996 25.07 -15.72 -40.75
CA PHE A 996 26.23 -14.85 -40.87
C PHE A 996 27.52 -15.67 -40.73
N LEU A 997 28.10 -16.10 -41.86
CA LEU A 997 29.31 -16.94 -41.89
C LEU A 997 30.60 -16.15 -42.20
N ASP A 998 30.50 -14.83 -42.29
CA ASP A 998 31.56 -13.96 -42.78
C ASP A 998 32.62 -13.59 -41.73
N SER A 999 32.48 -14.07 -40.49
CA SER A 999 33.45 -13.81 -39.41
C SER A 999 34.77 -14.56 -39.63
N PRO A 1000 35.93 -14.00 -39.19
CA PRO A 1000 37.25 -14.63 -39.34
C PRO A 1000 37.32 -16.05 -38.79
N GLY A 1001 36.63 -16.32 -37.68
CA GLY A 1001 36.56 -17.62 -37.04
C GLY A 1001 35.77 -18.65 -37.84
N CYS A 1002 34.98 -18.24 -38.84
CA CYS A 1002 34.26 -19.15 -39.73
C CYS A 1002 34.92 -19.23 -41.12
N LYS A 1003 35.34 -18.10 -41.70
CA LYS A 1003 36.12 -18.08 -42.95
C LYS A 1003 37.40 -18.89 -42.77
N GLY A 1004 37.51 -20.04 -43.43
CA GLY A 1004 38.76 -20.80 -43.48
C GLY A 1004 39.92 -19.96 -44.04
N ASP A 1005 41.16 -20.31 -43.68
CA ASP A 1005 42.37 -19.75 -44.27
C ASP A 1005 42.48 -20.02 -45.79
#